data_AF-A0A397E8F7-F1
#
_entry.id   AF-A0A397E8F7-F1
#
_cell.length_a   1.000
_cell.length_b   1.000
_cell.length_c   1.000
_cell.angle_alpha   90.00
_cell.angle_beta   90.00
_cell.angle_gamma   90.00
#
_symmetry.space_group_name_H-M   'P 1'
#
loop_
_entity.id
_entity.type
_entity.pdbx_description
1 polymer ?
#
loop_
_entity_poly.entity_id
_entity_poly.type
_entity_poly.pdbx_seq_one_letter_code
_entity_poly.pdbx_strand_id
1 'polypeptide(L)'
;MSSRSPPSAEGIGKTAVSSAPRSHTRALLWKNYLLKKKHPIKWAFEVLLPVAFIVLLAGLKTLTDNVRIPAGWSEAPATSLFSTGPTEGNTFNLFAKPTPSLSDLLTSSSSTFRTPKYFLTETTMSGILANLAATSFADGIRMNELTSADRRACQTRVVFQGAVNVDPTSPNALPRECRGKVVPYKLAIIPDNAFTRSYFAATLSQWYPRVDVGRSGGLNVTIPGFNDSVIFFNSTDALDAYVTGNTYGKDSSNPKIFAGLVFNEHPTTLGVAGSIDYTLRFNSTAGRQGSMGDVPKTSRILYDPYQRAITTSIYSRYTQRGFMTLQTAVARFATCVPVWNGTTTSGECTQTNSRVKDGSLDSRFLVQVQNDLYLNKLVDSANAFVRVTTTNNSTISSLALSWARMDDAALRLLALPLRQAPQPVLGSAVFPLPIQAYTSSPFYTLVDRYFALVFVISYLYSISSVLVALIHEKETKSRELLKIMGVSERAIVLSWYATYGGVFLAAAVLQAAAGSVNLFPNTNVLLSFVFFFVFGLAVLSYGFMVSALFSKARTGAYVGIIGFFGMYLVSAAFTPDTDERVKTWSCLLAPVALSFGTSALASAETNSLGLSFANASDPFNNFRFATSLWMLAVDVVLYTLLGMYFELVVPKEYGVPLPW
;
A
#
# COMPACT_ATOMS: atom_id res chain seq x y z
N MET A 1 -46.27 100.09 39.28
CA MET A 1 -45.19 99.09 39.41
C MET A 1 -45.86 97.72 39.38
N SER A 2 -45.80 97.01 38.23
CA SER A 2 -44.88 95.89 37.99
C SER A 2 -45.15 94.72 38.96
N SER A 3 -45.47 93.50 38.57
CA SER A 3 -45.10 92.77 37.35
C SER A 3 -46.09 91.63 37.04
N ARG A 4 -46.10 91.25 35.76
CA ARG A 4 -47.03 90.41 35.00
C ARG A 4 -47.24 88.96 35.49
N SER A 5 -48.44 88.50 35.13
CA SER A 5 -49.12 87.21 35.24
C SER A 5 -48.90 86.32 33.97
N PRO A 6 -49.66 85.23 33.71
CA PRO A 6 -49.27 83.79 33.74
C PRO A 6 -49.56 83.08 32.36
N PRO A 7 -50.20 81.89 32.22
CA PRO A 7 -49.89 80.47 32.56
C PRO A 7 -49.71 79.52 31.31
N SER A 8 -49.47 78.22 31.58
CA SER A 8 -49.59 76.96 30.77
C SER A 8 -49.89 76.95 29.25
N ALA A 9 -49.17 76.11 28.49
CA ALA A 9 -49.61 75.56 27.19
C ALA A 9 -48.98 74.19 26.86
N GLU A 10 -49.83 73.26 26.40
CA GLU A 10 -49.55 71.96 25.75
C GLU A 10 -48.72 72.07 24.46
N GLY A 11 -48.03 70.98 24.06
CA GLY A 11 -47.46 70.88 22.71
C GLY A 11 -46.58 69.66 22.40
N ILE A 12 -47.21 68.55 22.02
CA ILE A 12 -46.84 67.66 20.89
C ILE A 12 -45.38 67.12 20.81
N GLY A 13 -45.23 65.82 21.02
CA GLY A 13 -44.03 65.05 20.66
C GLY A 13 -44.36 63.60 20.30
N LYS A 14 -45.04 63.39 19.16
CA LYS A 14 -45.25 62.06 18.57
C LYS A 14 -43.93 61.52 17.99
N THR A 15 -43.61 60.27 18.36
CA THR A 15 -42.96 59.22 17.56
C THR A 15 -41.65 59.53 16.83
N ALA A 16 -40.54 58.99 17.36
CA ALA A 16 -39.46 58.46 16.54
C ALA A 16 -39.39 56.95 16.78
N VAL A 17 -40.22 56.20 16.05
CA VAL A 17 -40.05 54.75 15.89
C VAL A 17 -38.71 54.55 15.20
N SER A 18 -37.72 53.96 15.88
CA SER A 18 -36.50 53.50 15.24
C SER A 18 -36.89 52.47 14.19
N SER A 19 -36.74 52.83 12.91
CA SER A 19 -36.98 51.90 11.81
C SER A 19 -36.01 50.73 11.95
N ALA A 20 -36.56 49.52 12.11
CA ALA A 20 -35.79 48.30 11.95
C ALA A 20 -35.07 48.33 10.58
N PRO A 21 -33.82 47.86 10.46
CA PRO A 21 -33.11 47.85 9.20
C PRO A 21 -33.94 47.06 8.18
N ARG A 22 -34.38 47.72 7.10
CA ARG A 22 -35.18 47.09 6.05
C ARG A 22 -34.39 45.90 5.50
N SER A 23 -34.97 44.71 5.60
CA SER A 23 -34.37 43.47 5.12
C SER A 23 -34.29 43.47 3.58
N HIS A 24 -33.17 43.96 3.01
CA HIS A 24 -32.90 43.99 1.57
C HIS A 24 -32.65 42.59 0.96
N THR A 25 -32.64 41.53 1.78
CA THR A 25 -32.35 40.15 1.37
C THR A 25 -33.29 39.62 0.29
N ARG A 26 -34.60 39.87 0.39
CA ARG A 26 -35.59 39.42 -0.60
C ARG A 26 -35.37 40.05 -1.98
N ALA A 27 -35.02 41.33 -2.03
CA ALA A 27 -34.73 42.04 -3.26
C ALA A 27 -33.43 41.53 -3.92
N LEU A 28 -32.41 41.24 -3.12
CA LEU A 28 -31.15 40.67 -3.61
C LEU A 28 -31.34 39.25 -4.16
N LEU A 29 -32.10 38.40 -3.47
CA LEU A 29 -32.43 37.06 -3.96
C LEU A 29 -33.23 37.13 -5.27
N TRP A 30 -34.18 38.06 -5.38
CA TRP A 30 -34.92 38.30 -6.61
C TRP A 30 -34.02 38.76 -7.76
N LYS A 31 -33.07 39.67 -7.50
CA LYS A 31 -32.04 40.08 -8.46
C LYS A 31 -31.25 38.87 -8.95
N ASN A 32 -30.75 38.04 -8.04
CA ASN A 32 -29.94 36.88 -8.38
C ASN A 32 -30.72 35.84 -9.18
N TYR A 33 -31.99 35.62 -8.82
CA TYR A 33 -32.90 34.77 -9.58
C TYR A 33 -33.13 35.29 -11.00
N LEU A 34 -33.39 36.59 -11.18
CA LEU A 34 -33.53 37.20 -12.51
C LEU A 34 -32.25 37.08 -13.35
N LEU A 35 -31.07 37.22 -12.74
CA LEU A 35 -29.78 37.04 -13.42
C LEU A 35 -29.62 35.60 -13.94
N LYS A 36 -29.96 34.60 -13.12
CA LYS A 36 -29.93 33.20 -13.55
C LYS A 36 -30.97 32.90 -14.63
N LYS A 37 -32.18 33.47 -14.51
CA LYS A 37 -33.26 33.32 -15.52
C LYS A 37 -32.88 33.84 -16.90
N LYS A 38 -32.04 34.89 -16.99
CA LYS A 38 -31.57 35.45 -18.27
C LYS A 38 -30.57 34.54 -19.02
N HIS A 39 -29.93 33.61 -18.33
CA HIS A 39 -28.96 32.68 -18.91
C HIS A 39 -29.31 31.22 -18.56
N PRO A 40 -30.46 30.71 -19.02
CA PRO A 40 -30.98 29.40 -18.61
C PRO A 40 -30.04 28.26 -18.99
N ILE A 41 -29.35 28.37 -20.13
CA ILE A 41 -28.38 27.37 -20.59
C ILE A 41 -27.20 27.27 -19.62
N LYS A 42 -26.58 28.40 -19.23
CA LYS A 42 -25.45 28.40 -18.29
C LYS A 42 -25.85 27.79 -16.94
N TRP A 43 -27.01 28.18 -16.44
CA TRP A 43 -27.56 27.67 -15.19
C TRP A 43 -27.86 26.16 -15.26
N ALA A 44 -28.42 25.68 -16.39
CA ALA A 44 -28.64 24.25 -16.59
C ALA A 44 -27.31 23.47 -16.62
N PHE A 45 -26.27 23.99 -17.28
CA PHE A 45 -24.94 23.35 -17.28
C PHE A 45 -24.31 23.28 -15.89
N GLU A 46 -24.49 24.28 -15.01
CA GLU A 46 -23.97 24.23 -13.63
C GLU A 46 -24.55 23.05 -12.83
N VAL A 47 -25.82 22.72 -13.05
CA VAL A 47 -26.51 21.63 -12.36
C VAL A 47 -26.28 20.29 -13.05
N LEU A 48 -26.39 20.26 -14.38
CA LEU A 48 -26.40 19.03 -15.16
C LEU A 48 -25.00 18.48 -15.43
N LEU A 49 -23.95 19.30 -15.46
CA LEU A 49 -22.62 18.83 -15.86
C LEU A 49 -22.02 17.84 -14.83
N PRO A 50 -22.05 18.10 -13.50
CA PRO A 50 -21.68 17.08 -12.51
C PRO A 50 -22.51 15.79 -12.60
N VAL A 51 -23.81 15.91 -12.86
CA VAL A 51 -24.73 14.77 -13.02
C VAL A 51 -24.39 13.98 -14.28
N ALA A 52 -24.09 14.64 -15.40
CA ALA A 52 -23.76 14.03 -16.67
C ALA A 52 -22.49 13.17 -16.57
N PHE A 53 -21.49 13.61 -15.80
CA PHE A 53 -20.28 12.81 -15.56
C PHE A 53 -20.56 11.56 -14.70
N ILE A 54 -21.47 11.65 -13.72
CA ILE A 54 -21.94 10.46 -12.97
C ILE A 54 -22.67 9.50 -13.90
N VAL A 55 -23.56 9.99 -14.76
CA VAL A 55 -24.28 9.18 -15.75
C VAL A 55 -23.30 8.55 -16.75
N LEU A 56 -22.26 9.27 -17.17
CA LEU A 56 -21.21 8.76 -18.04
C LEU A 56 -20.44 7.61 -17.38
N LEU A 57 -20.01 7.78 -16.13
CA LEU A 57 -19.35 6.71 -15.36
C LEU A 57 -20.28 5.52 -15.12
N ALA A 58 -21.56 5.78 -14.84
CA ALA A 58 -22.58 4.75 -14.71
C ALA A 58 -22.76 3.96 -16.03
N GLY A 59 -22.76 4.65 -17.18
CA GLY A 59 -22.78 4.04 -18.51
C GLY A 59 -21.55 3.17 -18.76
N LEU A 60 -20.36 3.69 -18.46
CA LEU A 60 -19.11 2.91 -18.57
C LEU A 60 -19.12 1.67 -17.68
N LYS A 61 -19.69 1.76 -16.47
CA LYS A 61 -19.85 0.60 -15.57
C LYS A 61 -20.74 -0.49 -16.17
N THR A 62 -21.74 -0.15 -16.99
CA THR A 62 -22.57 -1.17 -17.66
C THR A 62 -21.84 -1.96 -18.74
N LEU A 63 -20.66 -1.49 -19.17
CA LEU A 63 -19.81 -2.21 -20.13
C LEU A 63 -18.97 -3.31 -19.45
N THR A 64 -18.96 -3.35 -18.12
CA THR A 64 -18.20 -4.33 -17.33
C THR A 64 -19.15 -5.14 -16.46
N ASP A 65 -19.10 -6.46 -16.59
CA ASP A 65 -19.94 -7.35 -15.80
C ASP A 65 -19.48 -7.42 -14.34
N ASN A 66 -20.44 -7.52 -13.43
CA ASN A 66 -20.17 -7.88 -12.04
C ASN A 66 -19.82 -9.36 -11.95
N VAL A 67 -18.85 -9.69 -11.12
CA VAL A 67 -18.41 -11.07 -10.90
C VAL A 67 -18.87 -11.57 -9.55
N ARG A 68 -19.60 -12.69 -9.54
CA ARG A 68 -19.99 -13.37 -8.31
C ARG A 68 -18.87 -14.30 -7.86
N ILE A 69 -18.40 -14.13 -6.63
CA ILE A 69 -17.33 -14.93 -6.04
C ILE A 69 -17.95 -15.86 -5.00
N PRO A 70 -17.90 -17.19 -5.20
CA PRO A 70 -18.46 -18.14 -4.24
C PRO A 70 -17.72 -18.16 -2.90
N ALA A 71 -18.38 -18.68 -1.86
CA ALA A 71 -17.74 -18.90 -0.56
C ALA A 71 -16.63 -19.95 -0.65
N GLY A 72 -15.64 -19.88 0.25
CA GLY A 72 -14.50 -20.80 0.29
C GLY A 72 -13.19 -20.13 -0.13
N TRP A 73 -12.30 -20.88 -0.79
CA TRP A 73 -11.06 -20.34 -1.37
C TRP A 73 -11.29 -19.98 -2.84
N SER A 74 -11.86 -18.81 -3.05
CA SER A 74 -12.30 -18.34 -4.36
C SER A 74 -11.61 -17.04 -4.74
N GLU A 75 -11.51 -16.76 -6.04
CA GLU A 75 -10.97 -15.50 -6.55
C GLU A 75 -11.78 -14.94 -7.71
N ALA A 76 -11.61 -13.64 -7.93
CA ALA A 76 -12.07 -12.99 -9.15
C ALA A 76 -11.25 -13.51 -10.36
N PRO A 77 -11.90 -13.81 -11.49
CA PRO A 77 -11.21 -14.13 -12.73
C PRO A 77 -10.46 -12.89 -13.24
N ALA A 78 -9.42 -13.11 -14.05
CA ALA A 78 -8.73 -12.01 -14.71
C ALA A 78 -9.63 -11.38 -15.77
N THR A 79 -10.26 -10.25 -15.46
CA THR A 79 -11.14 -9.50 -16.38
C THR A 79 -10.41 -8.32 -17.01
N SER A 80 -10.56 -8.12 -18.32
CA SER A 80 -10.11 -6.91 -19.02
C SER A 80 -11.29 -5.96 -19.29
N LEU A 81 -10.99 -4.66 -19.43
CA LEU A 81 -11.95 -3.54 -19.50
C LEU A 81 -13.00 -3.63 -20.62
N PHE A 82 -12.82 -4.54 -21.59
CA PHE A 82 -13.66 -4.68 -22.80
C PHE A 82 -13.97 -6.14 -23.18
N SER A 83 -13.78 -7.08 -22.26
CA SER A 83 -14.08 -8.49 -22.51
C SER A 83 -15.21 -8.94 -21.60
N THR A 84 -16.24 -9.55 -22.17
CA THR A 84 -17.28 -10.30 -21.44
C THR A 84 -16.62 -11.54 -20.84
N GLY A 85 -15.95 -11.34 -19.71
CA GLY A 85 -15.31 -12.39 -18.94
C GLY A 85 -16.34 -13.27 -18.23
N PRO A 86 -15.91 -14.37 -17.61
CA PRO A 86 -16.79 -15.18 -16.78
C PRO A 86 -17.37 -14.34 -15.63
N THR A 87 -18.69 -14.43 -15.46
CA THR A 87 -19.46 -13.76 -14.40
C THR A 87 -19.38 -14.47 -13.06
N GLU A 88 -18.76 -15.65 -13.02
CA GLU A 88 -18.54 -16.47 -11.83
C GLU A 88 -17.03 -16.58 -11.54
N GLY A 89 -16.68 -16.50 -10.26
CA GLY A 89 -15.32 -16.63 -9.75
C GLY A 89 -14.81 -18.06 -9.77
N ASN A 90 -13.49 -18.22 -9.82
CA ASN A 90 -12.87 -19.53 -9.76
C ASN A 90 -12.84 -20.03 -8.32
N THR A 91 -13.27 -21.26 -8.09
CA THR A 91 -13.19 -21.94 -6.79
C THR A 91 -12.00 -22.91 -6.78
N PHE A 92 -11.31 -22.97 -5.66
CA PHE A 92 -10.18 -23.86 -5.47
C PHE A 92 -10.32 -24.64 -4.18
N ASN A 93 -9.78 -25.86 -4.16
CA ASN A 93 -9.49 -26.51 -2.89
C ASN A 93 -8.20 -25.90 -2.28
N LEU A 94 -8.01 -26.07 -0.98
CA LEU A 94 -6.89 -25.50 -0.24
C LEU A 94 -5.51 -25.90 -0.83
N PHE A 95 -5.42 -27.12 -1.38
CA PHE A 95 -4.21 -27.69 -1.95
C PHE A 95 -4.10 -27.52 -3.48
N ALA A 96 -4.95 -26.71 -4.09
CA ALA A 96 -4.97 -26.52 -5.55
C ALA A 96 -3.66 -25.90 -6.00
N LYS A 97 -3.00 -26.53 -6.96
CA LYS A 97 -1.79 -25.98 -7.59
C LYS A 97 -2.20 -25.16 -8.80
N PRO A 98 -1.57 -23.99 -9.03
CA PRO A 98 -1.86 -23.18 -10.21
C PRO A 98 -1.54 -23.98 -11.49
N THR A 99 -2.35 -23.75 -12.53
CA THR A 99 -2.11 -24.28 -13.88
C THR A 99 -0.85 -23.66 -14.46
N PRO A 100 -0.02 -24.42 -15.19
CA PRO A 100 1.17 -23.87 -15.84
C PRO A 100 0.77 -22.79 -16.84
N SER A 101 1.45 -21.64 -16.79
CA SER A 101 1.26 -20.58 -17.77
C SER A 101 1.90 -20.96 -19.11
N LEU A 102 1.47 -20.32 -20.21
CA LEU A 102 2.07 -20.55 -21.53
C LEU A 102 3.58 -20.28 -21.52
N SER A 103 4.04 -19.28 -20.76
CA SER A 103 5.46 -19.01 -20.54
C SER A 103 6.19 -20.14 -19.80
N ASP A 104 5.56 -20.78 -18.81
CA ASP A 104 6.16 -21.93 -18.12
C ASP A 104 6.30 -23.15 -19.06
N LEU A 105 5.39 -23.28 -20.03
CA LEU A 105 5.44 -24.34 -21.04
C LEU A 105 6.49 -24.07 -22.12
N LEU A 106 6.66 -22.81 -22.54
CA LEU A 106 7.56 -22.40 -23.62
C LEU A 106 9.04 -22.30 -23.21
N THR A 107 9.33 -22.04 -21.93
CA THR A 107 10.70 -21.77 -21.47
C THR A 107 11.51 -23.03 -21.14
N SER A 108 10.94 -24.24 -21.22
CA SER A 108 11.53 -25.48 -20.70
C SER A 108 11.99 -25.41 -19.22
N SER A 109 11.67 -24.29 -18.53
CA SER A 109 11.83 -24.09 -17.10
C SER A 109 10.52 -24.44 -16.38
N SER A 110 9.82 -25.46 -16.88
CA SER A 110 8.64 -26.00 -16.22
C SER A 110 9.10 -26.67 -14.92
N SER A 111 9.25 -25.85 -13.87
CA SER A 111 9.39 -26.40 -12.52
C SER A 111 8.19 -27.31 -12.30
N THR A 112 8.47 -28.61 -12.17
CA THR A 112 7.41 -29.61 -11.98
C THR A 112 6.78 -29.39 -10.61
N PHE A 113 7.57 -28.84 -9.69
CA PHE A 113 7.10 -28.41 -8.38
C PHE A 113 6.40 -27.04 -8.44
N ARG A 114 5.13 -27.02 -8.05
CA ARG A 114 4.33 -25.82 -7.83
C ARG A 114 3.76 -25.86 -6.42
N THR A 115 3.95 -24.80 -5.65
CA THR A 115 3.31 -24.66 -4.35
C THR A 115 1.80 -24.51 -4.54
N PRO A 116 0.98 -25.07 -3.63
CA PRO A 116 -0.44 -24.78 -3.63
C PRO A 116 -0.70 -23.27 -3.53
N LYS A 117 -1.84 -22.84 -4.07
CA LYS A 117 -2.18 -21.42 -4.18
C LYS A 117 -2.43 -20.77 -2.82
N TYR A 118 -3.20 -21.46 -1.96
CA TYR A 118 -3.63 -20.93 -0.67
C TYR A 118 -2.87 -21.56 0.51
N PHE A 119 -2.38 -22.79 0.34
CA PHE A 119 -1.61 -23.49 1.36
C PHE A 119 -0.11 -23.38 1.12
N LEU A 120 0.59 -22.72 2.03
CA LEU A 120 2.04 -22.57 1.98
C LEU A 120 2.66 -23.08 3.26
N THR A 121 3.79 -23.76 3.14
CA THR A 121 4.63 -24.16 4.28
C THR A 121 5.84 -23.25 4.35
N GLU A 122 6.32 -22.96 5.55
CA GLU A 122 7.61 -22.27 5.71
C GLU A 122 8.73 -22.97 4.93
N THR A 123 9.66 -22.17 4.41
CA THR A 123 10.86 -22.69 3.78
C THR A 123 11.82 -23.22 4.84
N THR A 124 12.56 -24.27 4.52
CA THR A 124 13.63 -24.79 5.38
C THR A 124 14.83 -23.85 5.35
N MET A 125 15.61 -23.83 6.44
CA MET A 125 16.85 -23.04 6.48
C MET A 125 17.80 -23.45 5.34
N SER A 126 17.93 -24.75 5.06
CA SER A 126 18.69 -25.27 3.91
C SER A 126 18.20 -24.69 2.57
N GLY A 127 16.89 -24.57 2.39
CA GLY A 127 16.29 -23.92 1.23
C GLY A 127 16.60 -22.43 1.14
N ILE A 128 16.56 -21.70 2.27
CA ILE A 128 16.96 -20.29 2.33
C ILE A 128 18.44 -20.15 1.95
N LEU A 129 19.32 -20.94 2.54
CA LEU A 129 20.76 -20.88 2.27
C LEU A 129 21.07 -21.13 0.78
N ALA A 130 20.41 -22.10 0.16
CA ALA A 130 20.49 -22.32 -1.28
C ALA A 130 19.94 -21.12 -2.09
N ASN A 131 18.81 -20.54 -1.66
CA ASN A 131 18.24 -19.37 -2.30
C ASN A 131 19.13 -18.11 -2.18
N LEU A 132 19.84 -17.92 -1.07
CA LEU A 132 20.82 -16.83 -0.93
C LEU A 132 21.89 -16.94 -2.02
N ALA A 133 22.41 -18.15 -2.26
CA ALA A 133 23.39 -18.38 -3.31
C ALA A 133 22.83 -18.12 -4.71
N ALA A 134 21.63 -18.63 -5.00
CA ALA A 134 20.96 -18.43 -6.29
C ALA A 134 20.63 -16.95 -6.57
N THR A 135 20.07 -16.24 -5.58
CA THR A 135 19.75 -14.80 -5.69
C THR A 135 20.99 -13.93 -5.82
N SER A 136 22.10 -14.32 -5.16
CA SER A 136 23.38 -13.62 -5.32
C SER A 136 23.85 -13.58 -6.77
N PHE A 137 23.75 -14.72 -7.47
CA PHE A 137 24.10 -14.82 -8.88
C PHE A 137 23.10 -14.08 -9.79
N ALA A 138 21.80 -14.20 -9.49
CA ALA A 138 20.75 -13.53 -10.26
C ALA A 138 20.87 -12.00 -10.20
N ASP A 139 21.18 -11.44 -9.02
CA ASP A 139 21.37 -10.00 -8.80
C ASP A 139 22.84 -9.56 -9.01
N GLY A 140 23.58 -10.29 -9.85
CA GLY A 140 24.96 -9.95 -10.20
C GLY A 140 25.04 -8.58 -10.88
N ILE A 141 26.06 -7.80 -10.53
CA ILE A 141 26.19 -6.38 -10.92
C ILE A 141 26.78 -6.24 -12.32
N ARG A 142 27.86 -6.99 -12.59
CA ARG A 142 28.68 -6.86 -13.80
C ARG A 142 28.65 -8.16 -14.62
N MET A 143 27.46 -8.71 -14.81
CA MET A 143 27.28 -10.02 -15.47
C MET A 143 27.61 -10.01 -16.97
N ASN A 144 27.54 -8.84 -17.60
CA ASN A 144 27.91 -8.59 -18.99
C ASN A 144 29.43 -8.70 -19.24
N GLU A 145 30.26 -8.52 -18.22
CA GLU A 145 31.73 -8.60 -18.32
C GLU A 145 32.25 -10.05 -18.28
N LEU A 146 31.42 -11.03 -17.91
CA LEU A 146 31.81 -12.44 -17.94
C LEU A 146 31.67 -13.02 -19.36
N THR A 147 32.67 -13.79 -19.78
CA THR A 147 32.54 -14.66 -20.95
C THR A 147 31.48 -15.73 -20.72
N SER A 148 30.96 -16.34 -21.79
CA SER A 148 29.96 -17.41 -21.68
C SER A 148 30.48 -18.62 -20.88
N ALA A 149 31.77 -18.91 -20.93
CA ALA A 149 32.41 -19.99 -20.17
C ALA A 149 32.55 -19.62 -18.68
N ASP A 150 33.06 -18.42 -18.39
CA ASP A 150 33.24 -17.94 -17.01
C ASP A 150 31.89 -17.77 -16.31
N ARG A 151 30.86 -17.31 -17.03
CA ARG A 151 29.50 -17.19 -16.50
C ARG A 151 28.94 -18.56 -16.09
N ARG A 152 29.19 -19.61 -16.89
CA ARG A 152 28.76 -20.98 -16.56
C ARG A 152 29.55 -21.56 -15.39
N ALA A 153 30.87 -21.32 -15.33
CA ALA A 153 31.71 -21.75 -14.20
C ALA A 153 31.28 -21.05 -12.90
N CYS A 154 31.04 -19.75 -12.97
CA CYS A 154 30.53 -18.92 -11.89
C CYS A 154 29.15 -19.40 -11.41
N GLN A 155 28.22 -19.63 -12.33
CA GLN A 155 26.88 -20.16 -12.03
C GLN A 155 26.97 -21.53 -11.36
N THR A 156 27.83 -22.41 -11.87
CA THR A 156 28.01 -23.77 -11.33
C THR A 156 28.50 -23.75 -9.89
N ARG A 157 29.55 -22.97 -9.62
CA ARG A 157 30.15 -22.88 -8.28
C ARG A 157 29.24 -22.16 -7.28
N VAL A 158 28.59 -21.07 -7.69
CA VAL A 158 27.77 -20.27 -6.78
C VAL A 158 26.38 -20.86 -6.58
N VAL A 159 25.64 -21.12 -7.66
CA VAL A 159 24.23 -21.54 -7.57
C VAL A 159 24.10 -23.01 -7.19
N PHE A 160 24.84 -23.89 -7.85
CA PHE A 160 24.68 -25.33 -7.65
C PHE A 160 25.61 -25.89 -6.57
N GLN A 161 26.80 -25.33 -6.39
CA GLN A 161 27.72 -25.73 -5.31
C GLN A 161 27.69 -24.79 -4.09
N GLY A 162 26.90 -23.72 -4.04
CA GLY A 162 26.82 -22.88 -2.85
C GLY A 162 28.17 -22.29 -2.38
N ALA A 163 29.10 -22.00 -3.29
CA ALA A 163 30.39 -21.37 -2.97
C ALA A 163 30.20 -19.85 -2.76
N VAL A 164 29.70 -19.48 -1.56
CA VAL A 164 29.33 -18.10 -1.21
C VAL A 164 30.23 -17.47 -0.16
N ASN A 165 31.23 -18.18 0.36
CA ASN A 165 32.08 -17.66 1.43
C ASN A 165 32.91 -16.46 0.92
N VAL A 166 33.02 -15.43 1.75
CA VAL A 166 33.73 -14.17 1.40
C VAL A 166 35.24 -14.35 1.55
N ASP A 167 35.67 -15.22 2.46
CA ASP A 167 37.09 -15.44 2.74
C ASP A 167 37.74 -16.19 1.58
N PRO A 168 38.76 -15.61 0.90
CA PRO A 168 39.33 -16.19 -0.31
C PRO A 168 40.15 -17.47 -0.06
N THR A 169 40.48 -17.74 1.21
CA THR A 169 41.21 -18.93 1.68
C THR A 169 40.28 -20.10 2.02
N SER A 170 38.97 -19.85 2.14
CA SER A 170 37.99 -20.88 2.41
C SER A 170 37.85 -21.83 1.22
N PRO A 171 37.70 -23.15 1.42
CA PRO A 171 37.42 -24.09 0.34
C PRO A 171 36.09 -23.79 -0.38
N ASN A 172 35.18 -23.06 0.29
CA ASN A 172 33.87 -22.66 -0.22
C ASN A 172 33.83 -21.18 -0.64
N ALA A 173 35.00 -20.57 -0.87
CA ALA A 173 35.14 -19.18 -1.27
C ALA A 173 34.44 -18.90 -2.61
N LEU A 174 33.97 -17.66 -2.76
CA LEU A 174 33.51 -17.15 -4.04
C LEU A 174 34.61 -17.38 -5.11
N PRO A 175 34.28 -18.06 -6.23
CA PRO A 175 35.26 -18.45 -7.24
C PRO A 175 35.79 -17.20 -7.94
N ARG A 176 37.01 -17.26 -8.47
CA ARG A 176 37.76 -16.10 -8.96
C ARG A 176 37.01 -15.36 -10.07
N GLU A 177 36.33 -16.11 -10.92
CA GLU A 177 35.54 -15.66 -12.06
C GLU A 177 34.33 -14.81 -11.64
N CYS A 178 33.78 -15.04 -10.43
CA CYS A 178 32.64 -14.30 -9.91
C CYS A 178 33.04 -13.05 -9.10
N ARG A 179 34.31 -12.92 -8.67
CA ARG A 179 34.73 -11.86 -7.73
C ARG A 179 34.56 -10.48 -8.36
N GLY A 180 33.92 -9.57 -7.62
CA GLY A 180 33.58 -8.22 -8.10
C GLY A 180 32.41 -8.17 -9.10
N LYS A 181 31.88 -9.32 -9.54
CA LYS A 181 30.74 -9.40 -10.47
C LYS A 181 29.47 -9.87 -9.76
N VAL A 182 29.63 -10.83 -8.86
CA VAL A 182 28.59 -11.40 -8.00
C VAL A 182 28.93 -11.04 -6.56
N VAL A 183 27.93 -10.55 -5.83
CA VAL A 183 28.08 -10.20 -4.41
C VAL A 183 27.14 -11.11 -3.60
N PRO A 184 27.66 -11.89 -2.64
CA PRO A 184 26.83 -12.85 -1.91
C PRO A 184 25.87 -12.14 -0.96
N TYR A 185 24.67 -12.69 -0.81
CA TYR A 185 23.73 -12.37 0.25
C TYR A 185 24.07 -13.13 1.54
N LYS A 186 24.00 -12.43 2.68
CA LYS A 186 24.33 -12.96 4.01
C LYS A 186 23.22 -12.69 5.03
N LEU A 187 23.17 -13.55 6.05
CA LEU A 187 22.38 -13.31 7.26
C LEU A 187 23.25 -12.54 8.25
N ALA A 188 22.78 -11.38 8.71
CA ALA A 188 23.45 -10.61 9.74
C ALA A 188 23.01 -11.10 11.13
N ILE A 189 23.97 -11.33 12.04
CA ILE A 189 23.70 -11.67 13.44
C ILE A 189 24.29 -10.57 14.34
N ILE A 190 23.49 -10.09 15.30
CA ILE A 190 23.81 -8.97 16.18
C ILE A 190 23.39 -9.32 17.61
N PRO A 191 24.16 -8.98 18.65
CA PRO A 191 25.52 -8.39 18.63
C PRO A 191 26.60 -9.45 18.42
N ASP A 192 27.78 -9.08 17.93
CA ASP A 192 28.95 -9.97 17.85
C ASP A 192 29.55 -10.20 19.24
N ASN A 193 29.18 -11.31 19.88
CA ASN A 193 29.66 -11.69 21.20
C ASN A 193 29.78 -13.21 21.33
N ALA A 194 30.23 -13.70 22.49
CA ALA A 194 30.39 -15.14 22.73
C ALA A 194 29.08 -15.93 22.58
N PHE A 195 27.94 -15.33 22.96
CA PHE A 195 26.63 -15.94 22.81
C PHE A 195 26.25 -16.14 21.33
N THR A 196 26.38 -15.11 20.50
CA THR A 196 25.97 -15.21 19.09
C THR A 196 26.95 -15.99 18.23
N ARG A 197 28.27 -15.82 18.45
CA ARG A 197 29.31 -16.42 17.62
C ARG A 197 29.64 -17.85 18.06
N SER A 198 30.04 -18.03 19.31
CA SER A 198 30.57 -19.30 19.81
C SER A 198 29.49 -20.28 20.27
N TYR A 199 28.29 -19.79 20.59
CA TYR A 199 27.19 -20.63 21.09
C TYR A 199 26.06 -20.78 20.07
N PHE A 200 25.37 -19.70 19.68
CA PHE A 200 24.25 -19.73 18.75
C PHE A 200 24.66 -20.15 17.33
N ALA A 201 25.55 -19.40 16.69
CA ALA A 201 25.96 -19.67 15.31
C ALA A 201 26.73 -21.00 15.19
N ALA A 202 27.53 -21.36 16.20
CA ALA A 202 28.21 -22.64 16.25
C ALA A 202 27.21 -23.81 16.33
N THR A 203 26.15 -23.70 17.15
CA THR A 203 25.09 -24.72 17.22
C THR A 203 24.36 -24.84 15.88
N LEU A 204 23.96 -23.71 15.29
CA LEU A 204 23.30 -23.71 13.98
C LEU A 204 24.19 -24.27 12.87
N SER A 205 25.51 -24.05 12.94
CA SER A 205 26.45 -24.62 11.97
C SER A 205 26.54 -26.14 12.04
N GLN A 206 26.31 -26.72 13.22
CA GLN A 206 26.23 -28.18 13.39
C GLN A 206 24.90 -28.75 12.94
N TRP A 207 23.79 -28.00 13.13
CA TRP A 207 22.47 -28.42 12.66
C TRP A 207 22.28 -28.24 11.16
N TYR A 208 22.93 -27.25 10.57
CA TYR A 208 22.86 -26.92 9.14
C TYR A 208 24.25 -26.98 8.50
N PRO A 209 24.86 -28.18 8.44
CA PRO A 209 26.12 -28.37 7.76
C PRO A 209 25.92 -28.26 6.24
N ARG A 210 27.03 -28.19 5.52
CA ARG A 210 27.02 -28.30 4.06
C ARG A 210 26.54 -29.70 3.66
N VAL A 211 25.58 -29.79 2.75
CA VAL A 211 24.98 -31.06 2.32
C VAL A 211 25.21 -31.26 0.83
N ASP A 212 25.81 -32.38 0.45
CA ASP A 212 25.88 -32.82 -0.94
C ASP A 212 24.58 -33.54 -1.30
N VAL A 213 23.77 -32.95 -2.17
CA VAL A 213 22.43 -33.45 -2.55
C VAL A 213 22.54 -34.52 -3.63
N GLY A 214 23.67 -34.56 -4.34
CA GLY A 214 23.97 -35.57 -5.36
C GLY A 214 24.35 -34.97 -6.71
N ARG A 215 24.47 -35.86 -7.70
CA ARG A 215 24.97 -35.54 -9.04
C ARG A 215 23.87 -35.62 -10.09
N SER A 216 23.79 -34.60 -10.96
CA SER A 216 23.00 -34.66 -12.19
C SER A 216 23.91 -34.45 -13.39
N GLY A 217 24.04 -35.45 -14.28
CA GLY A 217 24.81 -35.30 -15.53
C GLY A 217 26.24 -34.76 -15.37
N GLY A 218 26.93 -35.06 -14.27
CA GLY A 218 28.28 -34.56 -13.95
C GLY A 218 28.34 -33.27 -13.12
N LEU A 219 27.20 -32.59 -12.91
CA LEU A 219 27.05 -31.45 -11.99
C LEU A 219 26.85 -31.95 -10.55
N ASN A 220 27.72 -31.54 -9.63
CA ASN A 220 27.53 -31.78 -8.19
C ASN A 220 26.68 -30.66 -7.58
N VAL A 221 25.57 -31.00 -6.94
CA VAL A 221 24.67 -30.04 -6.30
C VAL A 221 24.86 -30.10 -4.79
N THR A 222 25.34 -29.02 -4.19
CA THR A 222 25.59 -28.94 -2.75
C THR A 222 24.91 -27.72 -2.15
N ILE A 223 24.17 -27.93 -1.06
CA ILE A 223 23.55 -26.87 -0.26
C ILE A 223 24.64 -26.24 0.62
N PRO A 224 24.78 -24.90 0.63
CA PRO A 224 25.76 -24.21 1.47
C PRO A 224 25.46 -24.42 2.96
N GLY A 225 26.52 -24.50 3.77
CA GLY A 225 26.38 -24.56 5.22
C GLY A 225 26.03 -23.20 5.82
N PHE A 226 25.48 -23.20 7.04
CA PHE A 226 25.11 -21.97 7.73
C PHE A 226 26.29 -21.01 7.91
N ASN A 227 27.44 -21.51 8.37
CA ASN A 227 28.64 -20.69 8.61
C ASN A 227 29.14 -19.95 7.35
N ASP A 228 28.95 -20.53 6.16
CA ASP A 228 29.37 -19.88 4.91
C ASP A 228 28.48 -18.69 4.54
N SER A 229 27.31 -18.52 5.17
CA SER A 229 26.27 -17.56 4.77
C SER A 229 25.94 -16.51 5.84
N VAL A 230 26.72 -16.41 6.91
CA VAL A 230 26.51 -15.48 8.02
C VAL A 230 27.58 -14.38 8.07
N ILE A 231 27.22 -13.21 8.57
CA ILE A 231 28.12 -12.13 8.96
C ILE A 231 27.67 -11.56 10.31
N PHE A 232 28.61 -11.02 11.10
CA PHE A 232 28.33 -10.51 12.44
C PHE A 232 28.54 -8.99 12.50
N PHE A 233 27.74 -8.31 13.32
CA PHE A 233 27.89 -6.88 13.60
C PHE A 233 27.84 -6.63 15.11
N ASN A 234 28.60 -5.64 15.58
CA ASN A 234 28.69 -5.30 17.00
C ASN A 234 27.38 -4.74 17.57
N SER A 235 26.65 -3.93 16.79
CA SER A 235 25.41 -3.28 17.22
C SER A 235 24.44 -3.07 16.05
N THR A 236 23.19 -2.69 16.36
CA THR A 236 22.19 -2.29 15.37
C THR A 236 22.62 -1.08 14.56
N ASP A 237 23.26 -0.10 15.21
CA ASP A 237 23.75 1.12 14.57
C ASP A 237 24.89 0.81 13.58
N ALA A 238 25.73 -0.18 13.89
CA ALA A 238 26.78 -0.63 12.98
C ALA A 238 26.18 -1.28 11.71
N LEU A 239 25.10 -2.06 11.87
CA LEU A 239 24.35 -2.60 10.72
C LEU A 239 23.72 -1.48 9.89
N ASP A 240 23.10 -0.49 10.54
CA ASP A 240 22.45 0.62 9.84
C ASP A 240 23.46 1.50 9.09
N ALA A 241 24.61 1.82 9.72
CA ALA A 241 25.73 2.50 9.07
C ALA A 241 26.30 1.69 7.89
N TYR A 242 26.35 0.36 8.02
CA TYR A 242 26.81 -0.53 6.96
C TYR A 242 25.88 -0.54 5.76
N VAL A 243 24.57 -0.71 5.98
CA VAL A 243 23.56 -0.78 4.90
C VAL A 243 23.32 0.58 4.23
N THR A 244 23.48 1.68 4.96
CA THR A 244 23.39 3.05 4.40
C THR A 244 24.68 3.54 3.75
N GLY A 245 25.79 2.81 3.94
CA GLY A 245 27.11 3.17 3.41
C GLY A 245 27.22 3.04 1.89
N ASN A 246 28.05 3.88 1.29
CA ASN A 246 28.30 3.89 -0.17
C ASN A 246 28.99 2.62 -0.69
N THR A 247 29.52 1.75 0.17
CA THR A 247 30.19 0.49 -0.19
C THR A 247 29.28 -0.73 -0.13
N TYR A 248 28.06 -0.58 0.39
CA TYR A 248 27.11 -1.68 0.57
C TYR A 248 26.81 -2.39 -0.76
N GLY A 249 27.03 -3.71 -0.78
CA GLY A 249 26.67 -4.56 -1.91
C GLY A 249 27.48 -4.32 -3.18
N LYS A 250 28.63 -3.62 -3.13
CA LYS A 250 29.48 -3.34 -4.30
C LYS A 250 30.50 -4.44 -4.60
N ASP A 251 31.09 -5.02 -3.55
CA ASP A 251 32.17 -6.00 -3.63
C ASP A 251 31.93 -7.18 -2.68
N SER A 252 32.65 -8.28 -2.88
CA SER A 252 32.52 -9.46 -2.03
C SER A 252 32.86 -9.19 -0.57
N SER A 253 33.75 -8.23 -0.28
CA SER A 253 34.10 -7.79 1.08
C SER A 253 32.97 -7.03 1.78
N ASN A 254 32.03 -6.47 1.03
CA ASN A 254 30.85 -5.79 1.54
C ASN A 254 29.60 -6.51 0.99
N PRO A 255 29.30 -7.74 1.48
CA PRO A 255 28.19 -8.53 1.02
C PRO A 255 26.83 -7.86 1.26
N LYS A 256 25.82 -8.27 0.49
CA LYS A 256 24.45 -7.81 0.68
C LYS A 256 23.84 -8.50 1.90
N ILE A 257 23.04 -7.79 2.69
CA ILE A 257 22.31 -8.38 3.83
C ILE A 257 20.92 -8.80 3.37
N PHE A 258 20.59 -10.06 3.56
CA PHE A 258 19.25 -10.59 3.27
C PHE A 258 18.29 -10.36 4.44
N ALA A 259 18.74 -10.70 5.66
CA ALA A 259 18.00 -10.50 6.89
C ALA A 259 18.97 -10.30 8.05
N GLY A 260 18.53 -9.56 9.08
CA GLY A 260 19.25 -9.38 10.34
C GLY A 260 18.51 -10.03 11.51
N LEU A 261 19.23 -10.79 12.31
CA LEU A 261 18.79 -11.34 13.59
C LEU A 261 19.47 -10.56 14.71
N VAL A 262 18.71 -9.74 15.41
CA VAL A 262 19.17 -8.90 16.51
C VAL A 262 18.72 -9.53 17.81
N PHE A 263 19.65 -9.91 18.68
CA PHE A 263 19.36 -10.32 20.06
C PHE A 263 19.45 -9.10 20.97
N ASN A 264 18.29 -8.65 21.46
CA ASN A 264 18.21 -7.53 22.40
C ASN A 264 18.57 -8.00 23.82
N GLU A 265 18.12 -9.20 24.20
CA GLU A 265 18.35 -9.80 25.50
C GLU A 265 18.74 -11.27 25.32
N HIS A 266 19.76 -11.73 26.06
CA HIS A 266 20.26 -13.10 25.96
C HIS A 266 20.86 -13.56 27.31
N PRO A 267 20.92 -14.87 27.59
CA PRO A 267 21.50 -15.39 28.82
C PRO A 267 23.00 -15.07 28.93
N THR A 268 23.42 -14.63 30.13
CA THR A 268 24.84 -14.36 30.43
C THR A 268 25.65 -15.63 30.65
N THR A 269 25.01 -16.69 31.16
CA THR A 269 25.59 -18.03 31.32
C THR A 269 25.17 -18.94 30.17
N LEU A 270 26.13 -19.35 29.36
CA LEU A 270 25.91 -20.24 28.22
C LEU A 270 25.61 -21.68 28.70
N GLY A 271 24.75 -22.39 27.99
CA GLY A 271 24.34 -23.76 28.36
C GLY A 271 23.20 -23.84 29.39
N VAL A 272 22.65 -22.70 29.82
CA VAL A 272 21.54 -22.62 30.76
C VAL A 272 20.35 -21.94 30.08
N ALA A 273 19.13 -22.38 30.42
CA ALA A 273 17.91 -21.74 29.95
C ALA A 273 17.79 -20.31 30.49
N GLY A 274 17.38 -19.37 29.64
CA GLY A 274 17.14 -17.98 30.04
C GLY A 274 16.29 -17.22 29.02
N SER A 275 15.95 -15.96 29.35
CA SER A 275 15.18 -15.08 28.46
C SER A 275 15.96 -14.76 27.19
N ILE A 276 15.27 -14.80 26.05
CA ILE A 276 15.81 -14.36 24.76
C ILE A 276 14.79 -13.39 24.17
N ASP A 277 15.17 -12.12 24.06
CA ASP A 277 14.45 -11.13 23.26
C ASP A 277 15.19 -10.91 21.95
N TYR A 278 14.48 -11.00 20.83
CA TYR A 278 15.07 -10.86 19.51
C TYR A 278 14.16 -10.11 18.53
N THR A 279 14.79 -9.41 17.59
CA THR A 279 14.14 -8.68 16.51
C THR A 279 14.68 -9.17 15.17
N LEU A 280 13.77 -9.50 14.25
CA LEU A 280 14.09 -9.85 12.87
C LEU A 280 13.95 -8.61 11.97
N ARG A 281 15.02 -8.26 11.25
CA ARG A 281 15.05 -7.13 10.32
C ARG A 281 15.12 -7.65 8.88
N PHE A 282 14.15 -7.30 8.04
CA PHE A 282 14.07 -7.67 6.63
C PHE A 282 13.92 -6.44 5.74
N ASN A 283 14.31 -6.57 4.47
CA ASN A 283 14.07 -5.52 3.49
C ASN A 283 12.57 -5.38 3.20
N SER A 284 12.02 -4.19 3.43
CA SER A 284 10.61 -3.86 3.20
C SER A 284 10.43 -2.71 2.21
N THR A 285 11.47 -2.43 1.42
CA THR A 285 11.43 -1.36 0.41
C THR A 285 10.43 -1.73 -0.68
N ALA A 286 9.44 -0.86 -0.92
CA ALA A 286 8.49 -1.04 -2.00
C ALA A 286 9.21 -0.82 -3.35
N GLY A 287 9.01 -1.76 -4.29
CA GLY A 287 9.50 -1.63 -5.66
C GLY A 287 8.74 -0.56 -6.45
N ARG A 288 9.15 -0.36 -7.72
CA ARG A 288 8.39 0.48 -8.67
C ARG A 288 6.92 0.05 -8.71
N GLN A 289 6.02 1.03 -8.77
CA GLN A 289 4.56 0.84 -8.77
C GLN A 289 3.97 0.21 -7.49
N GLY A 290 4.66 0.28 -6.35
CA GLY A 290 4.13 -0.22 -5.08
C GLY A 290 4.21 -1.73 -4.90
N SER A 291 5.05 -2.42 -5.70
CA SER A 291 5.34 -3.84 -5.51
C SER A 291 5.92 -4.08 -4.11
N MET A 292 5.34 -5.03 -3.39
CA MET A 292 5.72 -5.33 -2.01
C MET A 292 7.17 -5.87 -1.95
N GLY A 293 7.95 -5.38 -0.98
CA GLY A 293 9.33 -5.82 -0.73
C GLY A 293 9.45 -7.28 -0.29
N ASP A 294 10.58 -7.66 0.33
CA ASP A 294 10.78 -9.05 0.77
C ASP A 294 9.79 -9.42 1.87
N VAL A 295 9.64 -8.57 2.89
CA VAL A 295 8.63 -8.76 3.95
C VAL A 295 7.76 -7.50 4.05
N PRO A 296 6.44 -7.62 4.16
CA PRO A 296 5.53 -6.50 4.40
C PRO A 296 5.93 -5.67 5.64
N LYS A 297 5.72 -4.34 5.61
CA LYS A 297 5.94 -3.49 6.79
C LYS A 297 4.92 -3.85 7.89
N THR A 298 5.38 -3.89 9.13
CA THR A 298 4.53 -4.08 10.34
C THR A 298 3.80 -2.81 10.76
N SER A 299 4.14 -1.65 10.19
CA SER A 299 3.53 -0.35 10.51
C SER A 299 2.17 -0.09 9.83
N ARG A 300 1.68 -1.02 9.01
CA ARG A 300 0.36 -0.88 8.36
C ARG A 300 -0.76 -1.23 9.34
N ILE A 301 -1.87 -0.50 9.29
CA ILE A 301 -3.13 -0.95 9.88
C ILE A 301 -3.46 -2.28 9.19
N LEU A 302 -3.40 -3.39 9.95
CA LEU A 302 -3.45 -4.77 9.44
C LEU A 302 -4.81 -5.20 8.88
N TYR A 303 -5.81 -4.33 8.98
CA TYR A 303 -7.19 -4.67 8.69
C TYR A 303 -7.79 -3.61 7.75
N ASP A 304 -8.09 -4.04 6.54
CA ASP A 304 -8.96 -3.30 5.63
C ASP A 304 -10.39 -3.86 5.80
N PRO A 305 -11.32 -3.09 6.40
CA PRO A 305 -12.71 -3.53 6.59
C PRO A 305 -13.45 -3.77 5.28
N TYR A 306 -12.98 -3.19 4.17
CA TYR A 306 -13.59 -3.34 2.85
C TYR A 306 -13.03 -4.54 2.08
N GLN A 307 -11.92 -5.13 2.53
CA GLN A 307 -11.31 -6.27 1.87
C GLN A 307 -12.18 -7.53 2.02
N ARG A 308 -12.68 -8.03 0.88
CA ARG A 308 -13.35 -9.35 0.79
C ARG A 308 -12.52 -10.39 0.06
N ALA A 309 -11.62 -9.96 -0.82
CA ALA A 309 -10.75 -10.84 -1.59
C ALA A 309 -9.64 -11.44 -0.72
N ILE A 310 -9.30 -12.70 -1.00
CA ILE A 310 -8.13 -13.34 -0.41
C ILE A 310 -6.86 -12.77 -1.04
N THR A 311 -6.07 -12.03 -0.26
CA THR A 311 -4.75 -11.57 -0.70
C THR A 311 -3.67 -12.55 -0.27
N THR A 312 -3.07 -13.26 -1.24
CA THR A 312 -2.04 -14.27 -0.98
C THR A 312 -0.63 -13.70 -0.81
N SER A 313 -0.38 -12.48 -1.29
CA SER A 313 0.96 -11.89 -1.36
C SER A 313 1.58 -11.61 0.01
N ILE A 314 0.80 -11.18 1.01
CA ILE A 314 1.34 -10.72 2.30
C ILE A 314 1.88 -11.91 3.11
N TYR A 315 1.02 -12.89 3.39
CA TYR A 315 1.40 -14.03 4.23
C TYR A 315 2.37 -14.98 3.51
N SER A 316 2.28 -15.10 2.17
CA SER A 316 3.23 -15.91 1.40
C SER A 316 4.66 -15.37 1.53
N ARG A 317 4.84 -14.05 1.59
CA ARG A 317 6.14 -13.42 1.82
C ARG A 317 6.68 -13.74 3.21
N TYR A 318 5.89 -13.57 4.27
CA TYR A 318 6.30 -13.96 5.64
C TYR A 318 6.69 -15.43 5.75
N THR A 319 5.95 -16.31 5.05
CA THR A 319 6.15 -17.76 5.11
C THR A 319 7.38 -18.20 4.31
N GLN A 320 7.55 -17.67 3.08
CA GLN A 320 8.56 -18.18 2.15
C GLN A 320 9.88 -17.41 2.18
N ARG A 321 9.89 -16.13 2.56
CA ARG A 321 11.10 -15.28 2.55
C ARG A 321 12.02 -15.49 3.75
N GLY A 322 11.68 -16.43 4.63
CA GLY A 322 12.54 -16.86 5.73
C GLY A 322 12.28 -16.19 7.08
N PHE A 323 11.27 -15.32 7.19
CA PHE A 323 10.88 -14.74 8.48
C PHE A 323 10.47 -15.84 9.47
N MET A 324 9.52 -16.70 9.08
CA MET A 324 9.10 -17.84 9.93
C MET A 324 10.26 -18.80 10.18
N THR A 325 11.09 -19.06 9.18
CA THR A 325 12.23 -19.98 9.31
C THR A 325 13.28 -19.51 10.31
N LEU A 326 13.62 -18.21 10.33
CA LEU A 326 14.55 -17.66 11.31
C LEU A 326 13.94 -17.68 12.72
N GLN A 327 12.64 -17.38 12.85
CA GLN A 327 11.92 -17.50 14.11
C GLN A 327 11.91 -18.95 14.62
N THR A 328 11.63 -19.92 13.74
CA THR A 328 11.69 -21.36 14.05
C THR A 328 13.11 -21.78 14.44
N ALA A 329 14.16 -21.24 13.81
CA ALA A 329 15.55 -21.53 14.16
C ALA A 329 15.91 -21.03 15.58
N VAL A 330 15.50 -19.81 15.93
CA VAL A 330 15.68 -19.27 17.29
C VAL A 330 14.87 -20.06 18.30
N ALA A 331 13.62 -20.43 17.98
CA ALA A 331 12.79 -21.26 18.84
C ALA A 331 13.43 -22.64 19.08
N ARG A 332 13.96 -23.29 18.04
CA ARG A 332 14.69 -24.57 18.16
C ARG A 332 15.91 -24.46 19.05
N PHE A 333 16.65 -23.37 18.93
CA PHE A 333 17.80 -23.10 19.79
C PHE A 333 17.37 -22.92 21.25
N ALA A 334 16.36 -22.09 21.50
CA ALA A 334 15.86 -21.77 22.83
C ALA A 334 15.27 -22.99 23.55
N THR A 335 14.54 -23.87 22.85
CA THR A 335 13.98 -25.10 23.41
C THR A 335 15.04 -26.17 23.67
N CYS A 336 16.05 -26.24 22.80
CA CYS A 336 17.12 -27.22 22.90
C CYS A 336 18.06 -26.94 24.08
N VAL A 337 18.39 -25.66 24.31
CA VAL A 337 19.43 -25.23 25.24
C VAL A 337 20.70 -26.06 25.02
N PRO A 338 21.47 -25.80 23.94
CA PRO A 338 22.59 -26.65 23.55
C PRO A 338 23.62 -26.83 24.66
N VAL A 339 24.22 -28.02 24.74
CA VAL A 339 25.28 -28.33 25.70
C VAL A 339 26.48 -27.41 25.46
N TRP A 340 26.99 -26.81 26.53
CA TRP A 340 28.13 -25.91 26.48
C TRP A 340 29.30 -26.46 27.30
N ASN A 341 30.43 -26.73 26.64
CA ASN A 341 31.64 -27.28 27.27
C ASN A 341 32.66 -26.18 27.65
N GLY A 342 32.25 -24.92 27.77
CA GLY A 342 33.12 -23.78 28.09
C GLY A 342 33.81 -23.14 26.88
N THR A 343 34.05 -23.90 25.81
CA THR A 343 34.70 -23.41 24.57
C THR A 343 33.90 -23.72 23.31
N THR A 344 33.22 -24.85 23.26
CA THR A 344 32.45 -25.31 22.11
C THR A 344 31.10 -25.92 22.52
N THR A 345 30.18 -25.95 21.56
CA THR A 345 28.90 -26.66 21.64
C THR A 345 29.01 -27.97 20.86
N SER A 346 28.36 -29.04 21.33
CA SER A 346 28.26 -30.32 20.61
C SER A 346 27.02 -30.39 19.72
N GLY A 347 26.11 -29.41 19.83
CA GLY A 347 24.87 -29.36 19.06
C GLY A 347 23.79 -30.30 19.62
N GLU A 348 24.11 -31.00 20.71
CA GLU A 348 23.16 -31.78 21.48
C GLU A 348 22.40 -30.90 22.46
N CYS A 349 21.16 -31.28 22.74
CA CYS A 349 20.29 -30.56 23.65
C CYS A 349 20.48 -31.05 25.08
N THR A 350 20.57 -30.11 26.03
CA THR A 350 20.47 -30.45 27.46
C THR A 350 19.06 -30.94 27.80
N GLN A 351 18.05 -30.39 27.13
CA GLN A 351 16.66 -30.82 27.26
C GLN A 351 16.44 -32.09 26.43
N THR A 352 16.20 -33.22 27.09
CA THR A 352 16.05 -34.52 26.40
C THR A 352 14.75 -34.64 25.59
N ASN A 353 13.73 -33.86 25.92
CA ASN A 353 12.43 -33.84 25.23
C ASN A 353 12.38 -32.90 24.02
N SER A 354 13.39 -32.05 23.82
CA SER A 354 13.43 -31.08 22.71
C SER A 354 13.99 -31.67 21.42
N ARG A 355 14.37 -32.95 21.41
CA ARG A 355 14.97 -33.63 20.25
C ARG A 355 14.44 -35.05 20.10
N VAL A 356 14.10 -35.44 18.89
CA VAL A 356 13.83 -36.85 18.57
C VAL A 356 15.16 -37.62 18.51
N LYS A 357 15.29 -38.67 19.32
CA LYS A 357 16.53 -39.47 19.44
C LYS A 357 16.72 -40.43 18.27
N ASP A 358 15.64 -41.10 17.84
CA ASP A 358 15.67 -42.12 16.79
C ASP A 358 15.24 -41.59 15.41
N GLY A 359 15.76 -42.21 14.35
CA GLY A 359 15.42 -41.86 12.96
C GLY A 359 14.06 -42.38 12.47
N SER A 360 13.25 -43.00 13.33
CA SER A 360 11.97 -43.62 12.95
C SER A 360 10.96 -42.62 12.36
N LEU A 361 11.07 -41.35 12.73
CA LEU A 361 10.21 -40.25 12.26
C LEU A 361 10.85 -39.40 11.15
N ASP A 362 12.07 -39.70 10.72
CA ASP A 362 12.79 -38.88 9.73
C ASP A 362 12.02 -38.80 8.40
N SER A 363 11.38 -39.89 7.98
CA SER A 363 10.56 -39.92 6.77
C SER A 363 9.38 -38.94 6.83
N ARG A 364 8.81 -38.70 8.03
CA ARG A 364 7.75 -37.71 8.23
C ARG A 364 8.28 -36.29 8.22
N PHE A 365 9.45 -36.06 8.83
CA PHE A 365 10.07 -34.73 8.87
C PHE A 365 10.59 -34.28 7.50
N LEU A 366 11.13 -35.20 6.72
CA LEU A 366 11.63 -34.94 5.36
C LEU A 366 10.53 -34.51 4.38
N VAL A 367 9.25 -34.69 4.71
CA VAL A 367 8.13 -34.12 3.93
C VAL A 367 8.24 -32.60 3.80
N GLN A 368 8.79 -31.90 4.81
CA GLN A 368 9.03 -30.44 4.71
C GLN A 368 10.10 -30.12 3.65
N VAL A 369 11.19 -30.89 3.60
CA VAL A 369 12.27 -30.74 2.63
C VAL A 369 11.75 -31.02 1.22
N GLN A 370 10.95 -32.07 1.06
CA GLN A 370 10.34 -32.46 -0.22
C GLN A 370 9.35 -31.41 -0.74
N ASN A 371 8.71 -30.65 0.15
CA ASN A 371 7.78 -29.57 -0.22
C ASN A 371 8.40 -28.17 -0.18
N ASP A 372 9.71 -28.06 0.05
CA ASP A 372 10.40 -26.78 0.10
C ASP A 372 10.47 -26.14 -1.29
N LEU A 373 9.99 -24.91 -1.41
CA LEU A 373 9.97 -24.17 -2.68
C LEU A 373 11.38 -23.98 -3.28
N TYR A 374 12.36 -23.58 -2.48
CA TYR A 374 13.69 -23.22 -2.96
C TYR A 374 14.54 -24.45 -3.26
N LEU A 375 14.43 -25.50 -2.46
CA LEU A 375 15.13 -26.74 -2.74
C LEU A 375 14.58 -27.42 -4.00
N ASN A 376 13.27 -27.44 -4.21
CA ASN A 376 12.70 -27.94 -5.45
C ASN A 376 13.10 -27.09 -6.67
N LYS A 377 13.13 -25.76 -6.53
CA LYS A 377 13.66 -24.87 -7.58
C LYS A 377 15.14 -25.14 -7.89
N LEU A 378 15.95 -25.44 -6.88
CA LEU A 378 17.36 -25.81 -7.06
C LEU A 378 17.48 -27.12 -7.85
N VAL A 379 16.73 -28.15 -7.48
CA VAL A 379 16.71 -29.44 -8.19
C VAL A 379 16.21 -29.30 -9.63
N ASP A 380 15.10 -28.58 -9.83
CA ASP A 380 14.52 -28.35 -11.16
C ASP A 380 15.48 -27.53 -12.04
N SER A 381 16.13 -26.50 -11.50
CA SER A 381 17.11 -25.70 -12.25
C SER A 381 18.39 -26.46 -12.56
N ALA A 382 18.85 -27.35 -11.67
CA ALA A 382 19.99 -28.24 -11.95
C ALA A 382 19.65 -29.22 -13.08
N ASN A 383 18.46 -29.85 -13.03
CA ASN A 383 17.99 -30.75 -14.07
C ASN A 383 17.80 -30.03 -15.42
N ALA A 384 17.28 -28.80 -15.41
CA ALA A 384 17.16 -27.97 -16.61
C ALA A 384 18.52 -27.55 -17.18
N PHE A 385 19.47 -27.19 -16.31
CA PHE A 385 20.83 -26.84 -16.72
C PHE A 385 21.53 -28.00 -17.43
N VAL A 386 21.40 -29.22 -16.90
CA VAL A 386 21.95 -30.45 -17.49
C VAL A 386 21.29 -30.76 -18.85
N ARG A 387 19.97 -30.55 -18.98
CA ARG A 387 19.25 -30.72 -20.26
C ARG A 387 19.79 -29.83 -21.37
N VAL A 388 20.14 -28.59 -21.04
CA VAL A 388 20.69 -27.64 -22.02
C VAL A 388 22.15 -27.95 -22.37
N THR A 389 22.90 -28.57 -21.46
CA THR A 389 24.33 -28.85 -21.65
C THR A 389 24.62 -30.25 -22.21
N THR A 390 23.66 -31.18 -22.18
CA THR A 390 23.83 -32.57 -22.62
C THR A 390 23.08 -32.82 -23.92
N THR A 391 23.75 -33.35 -24.95
CA THR A 391 23.17 -33.62 -26.28
C THR A 391 22.41 -34.95 -26.39
N ASN A 392 22.54 -35.85 -25.40
CA ASN A 392 22.00 -37.22 -25.44
C ASN A 392 20.76 -37.41 -24.57
N ASN A 393 19.57 -37.27 -25.16
CA ASN A 393 18.27 -37.32 -24.47
C ASN A 393 17.98 -38.61 -23.65
N SER A 394 18.56 -39.76 -24.00
CA SER A 394 18.32 -41.04 -23.32
C SER A 394 19.01 -41.17 -21.95
N THR A 395 20.06 -40.39 -21.70
CA THR A 395 20.80 -40.38 -20.41
C THR A 395 20.24 -39.37 -19.40
N ILE A 396 19.40 -38.44 -19.86
CA ILE A 396 18.90 -37.30 -19.08
C ILE A 396 17.85 -37.75 -18.05
N SER A 397 17.03 -38.76 -18.37
CA SER A 397 15.94 -39.22 -17.50
C SER A 397 16.41 -40.12 -16.35
N SER A 398 17.53 -40.81 -16.51
CA SER A 398 18.12 -41.66 -15.45
C SER A 398 19.03 -40.86 -14.51
N LEU A 399 19.58 -39.72 -14.95
CA LEU A 399 20.49 -38.84 -14.19
C LEU A 399 19.79 -37.61 -13.59
N ALA A 400 18.47 -37.49 -13.72
CA ALA A 400 17.72 -36.40 -13.11
C ALA A 400 17.71 -36.54 -11.58
N LEU A 401 18.09 -35.46 -10.88
CA LEU A 401 17.99 -35.39 -9.43
C LEU A 401 16.52 -35.46 -9.01
N SER A 402 16.24 -36.31 -8.03
CA SER A 402 14.92 -36.49 -7.44
C SER A 402 15.06 -36.82 -5.97
N TRP A 403 14.19 -36.25 -5.13
CA TRP A 403 14.13 -36.53 -3.69
C TRP A 403 13.96 -38.01 -3.36
N ALA A 404 13.35 -38.80 -4.25
CA ALA A 404 13.16 -40.24 -4.06
C ALA A 404 14.43 -41.07 -4.30
N ARG A 405 15.47 -40.50 -4.94
CA ARG A 405 16.71 -41.20 -5.33
C ARG A 405 17.97 -40.60 -4.71
N MET A 406 17.83 -39.76 -3.69
CA MET A 406 18.97 -39.13 -3.02
C MET A 406 19.75 -40.11 -2.15
N ASP A 407 21.03 -39.79 -1.93
CA ASP A 407 21.90 -40.54 -1.02
C ASP A 407 21.39 -40.45 0.43
N ASP A 408 21.45 -41.57 1.16
CA ASP A 408 20.95 -41.68 2.53
C ASP A 408 21.75 -40.78 3.49
N ALA A 409 23.04 -40.54 3.19
CA ALA A 409 23.87 -39.60 3.95
C ALA A 409 23.33 -38.16 3.87
N ALA A 410 22.90 -37.71 2.68
CA ALA A 410 22.34 -36.38 2.48
C ALA A 410 21.00 -36.20 3.22
N LEU A 411 20.14 -37.23 3.15
CA LEU A 411 18.84 -37.23 3.84
C LEU A 411 19.01 -37.19 5.35
N ARG A 412 19.99 -37.90 5.92
CA ARG A 412 20.31 -37.85 7.36
C ARG A 412 20.77 -36.47 7.82
N LEU A 413 21.61 -35.79 7.03
CA LEU A 413 22.05 -34.43 7.34
C LEU A 413 20.91 -33.42 7.26
N LEU A 414 19.99 -33.58 6.30
CA LEU A 414 18.81 -32.73 6.18
C LEU A 414 17.76 -33.01 7.27
N ALA A 415 17.71 -34.23 7.80
CA ALA A 415 16.81 -34.59 8.90
C ALA A 415 17.28 -34.06 10.27
N LEU A 416 18.60 -33.92 10.47
CA LEU A 416 19.20 -33.45 11.73
C LEU A 416 18.53 -32.20 12.33
N PRO A 417 18.36 -31.07 11.59
CA PRO A 417 17.71 -29.89 12.14
C PRO A 417 16.21 -30.04 12.35
N LEU A 418 15.56 -31.00 11.66
CA LEU A 418 14.10 -31.21 11.73
C LEU A 418 13.70 -32.06 12.94
N ARG A 419 14.65 -32.78 13.55
CA ARG A 419 14.43 -33.50 14.81
C ARG A 419 14.31 -32.58 16.02
N GLN A 420 14.76 -31.33 15.91
CA GLN A 420 14.72 -30.33 16.98
C GLN A 420 13.32 -29.73 17.09
N ALA A 421 12.83 -29.59 18.32
CA ALA A 421 11.52 -29.00 18.62
C ALA A 421 11.55 -27.48 18.47
N PRO A 422 10.56 -26.82 17.83
CA PRO A 422 9.38 -27.42 17.23
C PRO A 422 9.70 -28.21 15.96
N GLN A 423 9.24 -29.47 15.92
CA GLN A 423 9.37 -30.33 14.75
C GLN A 423 8.40 -29.90 13.65
N PRO A 424 8.78 -30.03 12.39
CA PRO A 424 7.95 -29.61 11.27
C PRO A 424 6.99 -30.72 10.84
N VAL A 425 5.97 -31.01 11.65
CA VAL A 425 4.87 -31.86 11.19
C VAL A 425 3.96 -30.99 10.32
N LEU A 426 4.16 -31.03 8.99
CA LEU A 426 3.56 -30.11 8.00
C LEU A 426 4.06 -28.65 8.08
N GLY A 427 5.22 -28.40 8.70
CA GLY A 427 5.81 -27.06 8.86
C GLY A 427 4.89 -26.06 9.57
N SER A 428 5.34 -24.82 9.76
CA SER A 428 4.40 -23.73 10.04
C SER A 428 3.62 -23.45 8.74
N ALA A 429 2.52 -24.19 8.55
CA ALA A 429 1.64 -24.00 7.42
C ALA A 429 0.82 -22.73 7.61
N VAL A 430 0.81 -21.89 6.58
CA VAL A 430 0.03 -20.66 6.56
C VAL A 430 -0.95 -20.74 5.41
N PHE A 431 -2.22 -20.54 5.74
CA PHE A 431 -3.30 -20.46 4.79
C PHE A 431 -4.32 -19.42 5.25
N PRO A 432 -4.98 -18.76 4.29
CA PRO A 432 -6.03 -17.81 4.62
C PRO A 432 -7.28 -18.56 5.06
N LEU A 433 -8.04 -17.94 5.94
CA LEU A 433 -9.39 -18.38 6.24
C LEU A 433 -10.27 -18.30 4.98
N PRO A 434 -11.23 -19.22 4.80
CA PRO A 434 -12.16 -19.15 3.69
C PRO A 434 -13.01 -17.89 3.77
N ILE A 435 -13.36 -17.34 2.62
CA ILE A 435 -14.18 -16.12 2.51
C ILE A 435 -15.66 -16.48 2.36
N GLN A 436 -16.52 -15.55 2.74
CA GLN A 436 -17.94 -15.60 2.40
C GLN A 436 -18.14 -15.21 0.93
N ALA A 437 -19.24 -15.67 0.33
CA ALA A 437 -19.57 -15.29 -1.05
C ALA A 437 -19.84 -13.78 -1.14
N TYR A 438 -19.34 -13.13 -2.18
CA TYR A 438 -19.56 -11.70 -2.43
C TYR A 438 -19.57 -11.38 -3.92
N THR A 439 -20.09 -10.22 -4.29
CA THR A 439 -20.08 -9.73 -5.68
C THR A 439 -19.03 -8.64 -5.83
N SER A 440 -18.11 -8.85 -6.77
CA SER A 440 -17.03 -7.94 -7.10
C SER A 440 -17.36 -7.18 -8.39
N SER A 441 -17.22 -5.86 -8.37
CA SER A 441 -17.36 -5.00 -9.54
C SER A 441 -15.96 -4.55 -10.02
N PRO A 442 -15.37 -5.19 -11.05
CA PRO A 442 -14.01 -4.87 -11.52
C PRO A 442 -13.91 -3.47 -12.14
N PHE A 443 -15.03 -2.83 -12.49
CA PHE A 443 -15.07 -1.46 -12.97
C PHE A 443 -14.23 -0.50 -12.11
N TYR A 444 -14.47 -0.49 -10.80
CA TYR A 444 -13.87 0.49 -9.88
C TYR A 444 -12.36 0.34 -9.76
N THR A 445 -11.85 -0.89 -9.78
CA THR A 445 -10.39 -1.14 -9.74
C THR A 445 -9.69 -0.69 -11.01
N LEU A 446 -10.39 -0.78 -12.16
CA LEU A 446 -9.85 -0.35 -13.46
C LEU A 446 -9.81 1.18 -13.61
N VAL A 447 -10.80 1.88 -13.06
CA VAL A 447 -10.87 3.35 -13.14
C VAL A 447 -10.28 4.06 -11.92
N ASP A 448 -9.85 3.34 -10.88
CA ASP A 448 -9.40 3.86 -9.58
C ASP A 448 -8.49 5.10 -9.71
N ARG A 449 -7.47 5.03 -10.58
CA ARG A 449 -6.49 6.12 -10.78
C ARG A 449 -7.07 7.40 -11.37
N TYR A 450 -8.15 7.32 -12.15
CA TYR A 450 -8.75 8.46 -12.84
C TYR A 450 -10.14 8.82 -12.28
N PHE A 451 -10.68 8.02 -11.36
CA PHE A 451 -12.04 8.16 -10.87
C PHE A 451 -12.29 9.55 -10.27
N ALA A 452 -11.42 9.97 -9.35
CA ALA A 452 -11.47 11.30 -8.73
C ALA A 452 -11.33 12.45 -9.73
N LEU A 453 -10.47 12.30 -10.75
CA LEU A 453 -10.23 13.33 -11.77
C LEU A 453 -11.53 13.70 -12.50
N VAL A 454 -12.37 12.71 -12.80
CA VAL A 454 -13.65 12.92 -13.49
C VAL A 454 -14.58 13.83 -12.67
N PHE A 455 -14.64 13.63 -11.36
CA PHE A 455 -15.41 14.50 -10.46
C PHE A 455 -14.78 15.89 -10.33
N VAL A 456 -13.45 16.01 -10.28
CA VAL A 456 -12.82 17.34 -10.21
C VAL A 456 -13.11 18.14 -11.49
N ILE A 457 -12.98 17.53 -12.67
CA ILE A 457 -13.25 18.18 -13.95
C ILE A 457 -14.70 18.65 -14.04
N SER A 458 -15.65 17.87 -13.49
CA SER A 458 -17.07 18.22 -13.54
C SER A 458 -17.41 19.49 -12.73
N TYR A 459 -16.64 19.79 -11.69
CA TYR A 459 -16.83 21.01 -10.89
C TYR A 459 -16.01 22.22 -11.36
N LEU A 460 -15.09 22.07 -12.31
CA LEU A 460 -14.33 23.21 -12.86
C LEU A 460 -15.24 24.27 -13.51
N TYR A 461 -16.30 23.82 -14.20
CA TYR A 461 -17.30 24.73 -14.76
C TYR A 461 -18.05 25.48 -13.66
N SER A 462 -18.45 24.78 -12.60
CA SER A 462 -19.14 25.37 -11.44
C SER A 462 -18.28 26.42 -10.73
N ILE A 463 -16.97 26.19 -10.62
CA ILE A 463 -16.03 27.19 -10.08
C ILE A 463 -15.98 28.43 -10.97
N SER A 464 -15.85 28.22 -12.29
CA SER A 464 -15.82 29.31 -13.26
C SER A 464 -17.08 30.19 -13.18
N SER A 465 -18.26 29.58 -13.08
CA SER A 465 -19.52 30.31 -13.02
C SER A 465 -19.67 31.14 -11.73
N VAL A 466 -19.29 30.58 -10.58
CA VAL A 466 -19.27 31.29 -9.29
C VAL A 466 -18.31 32.49 -9.36
N LEU A 467 -17.08 32.28 -9.85
CA LEU A 467 -16.06 33.32 -9.97
C LEU A 467 -16.50 34.45 -10.90
N VAL A 468 -16.99 34.10 -12.09
CA VAL A 468 -17.48 35.10 -13.04
C VAL A 468 -18.63 35.88 -12.43
N ALA A 469 -19.59 35.25 -11.75
CA ALA A 469 -20.71 35.98 -11.15
C ALA A 469 -20.25 36.97 -10.06
N LEU A 470 -19.38 36.52 -9.14
CA LEU A 470 -18.91 37.35 -8.02
C LEU A 470 -17.98 38.48 -8.48
N ILE A 471 -17.06 38.20 -9.40
CA ILE A 471 -16.10 39.20 -9.88
C ILE A 471 -16.77 40.15 -10.88
N HIS A 472 -17.71 39.68 -11.72
CA HIS A 472 -18.42 40.55 -12.65
C HIS A 472 -19.27 41.60 -11.92
N GLU A 473 -19.83 41.27 -10.76
CA GLU A 473 -20.53 42.26 -9.93
C GLU A 473 -19.58 43.36 -9.40
N LYS A 474 -18.31 43.02 -9.15
CA LYS A 474 -17.26 43.98 -8.81
C LYS A 474 -16.82 44.79 -10.03
N GLU A 475 -16.56 44.12 -11.15
CA GLU A 475 -16.08 44.71 -12.40
C GLU A 475 -17.08 45.73 -12.97
N THR A 476 -18.38 45.45 -12.87
CA THR A 476 -19.46 46.35 -13.32
C THR A 476 -19.78 47.46 -12.33
N LYS A 477 -19.11 47.50 -11.16
CA LYS A 477 -19.37 48.44 -10.06
C LYS A 477 -20.78 48.34 -9.45
N SER A 478 -21.55 47.33 -9.83
CA SER A 478 -22.91 47.12 -9.31
C SER A 478 -22.91 46.82 -7.81
N ARG A 479 -21.85 46.19 -7.29
CA ARG A 479 -21.66 45.98 -5.85
C ARG A 479 -21.53 47.29 -5.06
N GLU A 480 -20.76 48.25 -5.56
CA GLU A 480 -20.58 49.55 -4.88
C GLU A 480 -21.84 50.41 -4.97
N LEU A 481 -22.56 50.34 -6.10
CA LEU A 481 -23.88 50.97 -6.23
C LEU A 481 -24.87 50.44 -5.17
N LEU A 482 -24.89 49.12 -4.92
CA LEU A 482 -25.73 48.51 -3.87
C LEU A 482 -25.35 48.99 -2.47
N LYS A 483 -24.05 49.17 -2.19
CA LYS A 483 -23.57 49.71 -0.91
C LYS A 483 -24.01 51.17 -0.69
N ILE A 484 -23.95 52.01 -1.73
CA ILE A 484 -24.44 53.40 -1.68
C ILE A 484 -25.95 53.46 -1.39
N MET A 485 -26.72 52.49 -1.89
CA MET A 485 -28.16 52.36 -1.61
C MET A 485 -28.48 51.80 -0.20
N GLY A 486 -27.48 51.64 0.67
CA GLY A 486 -27.65 51.21 2.06
C GLY A 486 -27.65 49.70 2.28
N VAL A 487 -27.27 48.89 1.27
CA VAL A 487 -27.18 47.44 1.41
C VAL A 487 -25.85 47.05 2.07
N SER A 488 -25.90 46.27 3.15
CA SER A 488 -24.69 45.78 3.80
C SER A 488 -23.94 44.74 2.96
N GLU A 489 -22.62 44.76 3.02
CA GLU A 489 -21.76 43.83 2.25
C GLU A 489 -22.01 42.36 2.62
N ARG A 490 -22.27 42.08 3.91
CA ARG A 490 -22.64 40.75 4.40
C ARG A 490 -23.94 40.26 3.74
N ALA A 491 -24.92 41.14 3.54
CA ALA A 491 -26.18 40.78 2.88
C ALA A 491 -25.98 40.45 1.39
N ILE A 492 -25.07 41.15 0.71
CA ILE A 492 -24.72 40.86 -0.70
C ILE A 492 -24.09 39.46 -0.79
N VAL A 493 -23.08 39.16 0.03
CA VAL A 493 -22.42 37.85 0.04
C VAL A 493 -23.41 36.74 0.41
N LEU A 494 -24.21 36.92 1.46
CA LEU A 494 -25.19 35.93 1.89
C LEU A 494 -26.25 35.67 0.81
N SER A 495 -26.64 36.68 0.03
CA SER A 495 -27.56 36.50 -1.09
C SER A 495 -27.00 35.60 -2.19
N TRP A 496 -25.70 35.70 -2.48
CA TRP A 496 -25.01 34.82 -3.42
C TRP A 496 -24.84 33.41 -2.86
N TYR A 497 -24.50 33.30 -1.57
CA TYR A 497 -24.44 32.01 -0.89
C TYR A 497 -25.77 31.27 -0.92
N ALA A 498 -26.89 31.95 -0.66
CA ALA A 498 -28.22 31.35 -0.76
C ALA A 498 -28.58 30.96 -2.20
N THR A 499 -28.22 31.79 -3.20
CA THR A 499 -28.51 31.51 -4.60
C THR A 499 -27.74 30.29 -5.10
N TYR A 500 -26.42 30.28 -4.94
CA TYR A 500 -25.57 29.16 -5.36
C TYR A 500 -25.74 27.93 -4.45
N GLY A 501 -26.01 28.12 -3.17
CA GLY A 501 -26.36 27.03 -2.25
C GLY A 501 -27.60 26.27 -2.71
N GLY A 502 -28.64 26.97 -3.19
CA GLY A 502 -29.80 26.34 -3.82
C GLY A 502 -29.48 25.58 -5.11
N VAL A 503 -28.57 26.12 -5.95
CA VAL A 503 -28.08 25.45 -7.16
C VAL A 503 -27.32 24.17 -6.83
N PHE A 504 -26.37 24.24 -5.88
CA PHE A 504 -25.60 23.07 -5.44
C PHE A 504 -26.46 22.06 -4.69
N LEU A 505 -27.49 22.49 -3.97
CA LEU A 505 -28.48 21.59 -3.37
C LEU A 505 -29.20 20.78 -4.45
N ALA A 506 -29.73 21.44 -5.48
CA ALA A 506 -30.40 20.76 -6.59
C ALA A 506 -29.44 19.82 -7.34
N ALA A 507 -28.21 20.27 -7.61
CA ALA A 507 -27.18 19.44 -8.23
C ALA A 507 -26.81 18.23 -7.36
N ALA A 508 -26.69 18.38 -6.05
CA ALA A 508 -26.36 17.28 -5.14
C ALA A 508 -27.49 16.23 -5.04
N VAL A 509 -28.75 16.66 -5.03
CA VAL A 509 -29.91 15.74 -5.08
C VAL A 509 -29.88 14.92 -6.37
N LEU A 510 -29.67 15.58 -7.53
CA LEU A 510 -29.59 14.90 -8.82
C LEU A 510 -28.37 13.97 -8.91
N GLN A 511 -27.21 14.38 -8.38
CA GLN A 511 -26.01 13.54 -8.34
C GLN A 511 -26.20 12.30 -7.47
N ALA A 512 -26.84 12.44 -6.30
CA ALA A 512 -27.14 11.32 -5.41
C ALA A 512 -28.13 10.34 -6.06
N ALA A 513 -29.19 10.86 -6.69
CA ALA A 513 -30.17 10.05 -7.40
C ALA A 513 -29.58 9.34 -8.63
N ALA A 514 -28.77 10.04 -9.44
CA ALA A 514 -28.09 9.43 -10.58
C ALA A 514 -27.04 8.40 -10.15
N GLY A 515 -26.33 8.68 -9.04
CA GLY A 515 -25.34 7.78 -8.46
C GLY A 515 -25.96 6.48 -7.98
N SER A 516 -27.12 6.53 -7.31
CA SER A 516 -27.75 5.35 -6.70
C SER A 516 -28.28 4.31 -7.70
N VAL A 517 -28.47 4.67 -8.98
CA VAL A 517 -28.99 3.72 -9.97
C VAL A 517 -27.94 2.68 -10.33
N ASN A 518 -26.79 3.13 -10.82
CA ASN A 518 -25.79 2.24 -11.43
C ASN A 518 -24.38 2.45 -10.88
N LEU A 519 -24.01 3.65 -10.42
CA LEU A 519 -22.63 3.97 -10.04
C LEU A 519 -22.30 3.66 -8.58
N PHE A 520 -23.24 3.82 -7.65
CA PHE A 520 -23.07 3.52 -6.23
C PHE A 520 -24.36 2.88 -5.67
N PRO A 521 -24.75 1.69 -6.15
CA PRO A 521 -26.04 1.09 -5.82
C PRO A 521 -26.17 0.62 -4.37
N ASN A 522 -25.06 0.28 -3.70
CA ASN A 522 -25.09 -0.24 -2.33
C ASN A 522 -24.86 0.86 -1.28
N THR A 523 -24.41 2.03 -1.70
CA THR A 523 -24.14 3.17 -0.83
C THR A 523 -25.42 3.89 -0.42
N ASN A 524 -25.51 4.27 0.85
CA ASN A 524 -26.62 5.06 1.36
C ASN A 524 -26.73 6.40 0.62
N VAL A 525 -27.88 6.63 -0.02
CA VAL A 525 -28.15 7.82 -0.84
C VAL A 525 -27.95 9.12 -0.06
N LEU A 526 -28.28 9.14 1.23
CA LEU A 526 -28.11 10.32 2.09
C LEU A 526 -26.64 10.67 2.29
N LEU A 527 -25.75 9.69 2.45
CA LEU A 527 -24.31 9.94 2.57
C LEU A 527 -23.73 10.54 1.29
N SER A 528 -24.07 9.97 0.13
CA SER A 528 -23.67 10.51 -1.17
C SER A 528 -24.20 11.92 -1.38
N PHE A 529 -25.45 12.19 -1.00
CA PHE A 529 -26.05 13.52 -1.05
C PHE A 529 -25.28 14.54 -0.19
N VAL A 530 -25.04 14.23 1.09
CA VAL A 530 -24.33 15.14 2.00
C VAL A 530 -22.91 15.40 1.48
N PHE A 531 -22.23 14.38 1.00
CA PHE A 531 -20.88 14.50 0.44
C PHE A 531 -20.82 15.48 -0.74
N PHE A 532 -21.64 15.28 -1.78
CA PHE A 532 -21.65 16.19 -2.93
C PHE A 532 -22.16 17.59 -2.59
N PHE A 533 -23.09 17.71 -1.63
CA PHE A 533 -23.60 19.01 -1.20
C PHE A 533 -22.54 19.83 -0.47
N VAL A 534 -21.86 19.25 0.53
CA VAL A 534 -20.80 19.95 1.27
C VAL A 534 -19.62 20.28 0.35
N PHE A 535 -19.28 19.40 -0.60
CA PHE A 535 -18.28 19.73 -1.62
C PHE A 535 -18.71 20.90 -2.52
N GLY A 536 -19.97 20.96 -2.95
CA GLY A 536 -20.51 22.11 -3.69
C GLY A 536 -20.43 23.42 -2.89
N LEU A 537 -20.68 23.37 -1.57
CA LEU A 537 -20.48 24.51 -0.68
C LEU A 537 -19.00 24.89 -0.53
N ALA A 538 -18.08 23.93 -0.51
CA ALA A 538 -16.64 24.19 -0.46
C ALA A 538 -16.13 24.85 -1.75
N VAL A 539 -16.68 24.45 -2.90
CA VAL A 539 -16.46 25.11 -4.20
C VAL A 539 -16.94 26.56 -4.18
N LEU A 540 -18.11 26.82 -3.58
CA LEU A 540 -18.66 28.17 -3.44
C LEU A 540 -17.79 29.05 -2.53
N SER A 541 -17.36 28.52 -1.38
CA SER A 541 -16.49 29.25 -0.44
C SER A 541 -15.11 29.53 -1.03
N TYR A 542 -14.53 28.57 -1.76
CA TYR A 542 -13.31 28.75 -2.53
C TYR A 542 -13.46 29.86 -3.59
N GLY A 543 -14.55 29.82 -4.36
CA GLY A 543 -14.86 30.83 -5.36
C GLY A 543 -14.99 32.23 -4.74
N PHE A 544 -15.61 32.33 -3.56
CA PHE A 544 -15.68 33.58 -2.81
C PHE A 544 -14.30 34.09 -2.37
N MET A 545 -13.46 33.22 -1.80
CA MET A 545 -12.09 33.55 -1.41
C MET A 545 -11.26 34.09 -2.58
N VAL A 546 -11.27 33.39 -3.72
CA VAL A 546 -10.52 33.81 -4.91
C VAL A 546 -11.12 35.09 -5.51
N SER A 547 -12.44 35.26 -5.48
CA SER A 547 -13.08 36.50 -5.98
C SER A 547 -12.65 37.75 -5.22
N ALA A 548 -12.17 37.62 -3.98
CA ALA A 548 -11.64 38.73 -3.19
C ALA A 548 -10.30 39.27 -3.74
N LEU A 549 -9.52 38.42 -4.40
CA LEU A 549 -8.17 38.72 -4.90
C LEU A 549 -8.15 39.36 -6.30
N PHE A 550 -9.27 39.31 -7.03
CA PHE A 550 -9.31 39.72 -8.44
C PHE A 550 -10.43 40.72 -8.75
N SER A 551 -10.10 41.74 -9.55
CA SER A 551 -11.03 42.77 -10.01
C SER A 551 -11.61 42.52 -11.41
N LYS A 552 -10.99 41.64 -12.21
CA LYS A 552 -11.41 41.32 -13.59
C LYS A 552 -11.94 39.90 -13.68
N ALA A 553 -13.16 39.71 -14.20
CA ALA A 553 -13.85 38.42 -14.13
C ALA A 553 -13.13 37.32 -14.92
N ARG A 554 -12.60 37.65 -16.10
CA ARG A 554 -11.93 36.68 -16.97
C ARG A 554 -10.63 36.16 -16.33
N THR A 555 -9.77 37.03 -15.82
CA THR A 555 -8.49 36.61 -15.21
C THR A 555 -8.72 35.85 -13.91
N GLY A 556 -9.62 36.32 -13.05
CA GLY A 556 -9.93 35.64 -11.79
C GLY A 556 -10.55 34.26 -12.00
N ALA A 557 -11.41 34.09 -13.01
CA ALA A 557 -11.93 32.78 -13.38
C ALA A 557 -10.82 31.82 -13.84
N TYR A 558 -9.93 32.24 -14.75
CA TYR A 558 -8.82 31.38 -15.20
C TYR A 558 -7.87 31.00 -14.07
N VAL A 559 -7.46 31.97 -13.24
CA VAL A 559 -6.54 31.70 -12.13
C VAL A 559 -7.21 30.81 -11.06
N GLY A 560 -8.50 31.00 -10.79
CA GLY A 560 -9.24 30.13 -9.86
C GLY A 560 -9.38 28.70 -10.36
N ILE A 561 -9.63 28.49 -11.67
CA ILE A 561 -9.68 27.15 -12.27
C ILE A 561 -8.31 26.46 -12.19
N ILE A 562 -7.24 27.16 -12.60
CA ILE A 562 -5.87 26.63 -12.58
C ILE A 562 -5.44 26.33 -11.15
N GLY A 563 -5.75 27.22 -10.20
CA GLY A 563 -5.47 27.03 -8.77
C GLY A 563 -6.17 25.79 -8.21
N PHE A 564 -7.47 25.62 -8.48
CA PHE A 564 -8.23 24.47 -8.02
C PHE A 564 -7.72 23.15 -8.62
N PHE A 565 -7.38 23.15 -9.91
CA PHE A 565 -6.78 21.98 -10.55
C PHE A 565 -5.37 21.67 -10.00
N GLY A 566 -4.57 22.70 -9.74
CA GLY A 566 -3.25 22.56 -9.09
C GLY A 566 -3.36 21.96 -7.69
N MET A 567 -4.38 22.34 -6.91
CA MET A 567 -4.66 21.73 -5.60
C MET A 567 -4.99 20.23 -5.71
N TYR A 568 -5.73 19.81 -6.75
CA TYR A 568 -5.97 18.39 -7.01
C TYR A 568 -4.69 17.60 -7.28
N LEU A 569 -3.71 18.17 -8.00
CA LEU A 569 -2.46 17.46 -8.31
C LEU A 569 -1.68 17.04 -7.05
N VAL A 570 -1.89 17.73 -5.92
CA VAL A 570 -1.32 17.34 -4.62
C VAL A 570 -1.83 15.97 -4.17
N SER A 571 -3.06 15.56 -4.53
CA SER A 571 -3.59 14.25 -4.17
C SER A 571 -2.78 13.10 -4.77
N ALA A 572 -2.13 13.32 -5.92
CA ALA A 572 -1.32 12.31 -6.60
C ALA A 572 0.02 12.00 -5.89
N ALA A 573 0.45 12.85 -4.96
CA ALA A 573 1.66 12.64 -4.17
C ALA A 573 1.48 11.63 -3.01
N PHE A 574 0.23 11.33 -2.64
CA PHE A 574 -0.07 10.46 -1.50
C PHE A 574 -0.16 8.99 -1.89
N THR A 575 0.39 8.15 -1.03
CA THR A 575 0.33 6.69 -1.16
C THR A 575 -0.46 6.08 -0.01
N PRO A 576 -0.89 4.81 -0.11
CA PRO A 576 -1.52 4.10 1.01
C PRO A 576 -0.67 4.11 2.29
N ASP A 577 0.66 4.18 2.16
CA ASP A 577 1.62 4.19 3.28
C ASP A 577 1.79 5.55 3.96
N THR A 578 1.20 6.63 3.44
CA THR A 578 1.29 7.95 4.11
C THR A 578 0.39 7.99 5.35
N ASP A 579 0.89 8.60 6.42
CA ASP A 579 0.16 8.79 7.69
C ASP A 579 -1.19 9.48 7.52
N GLU A 580 -2.21 8.99 8.25
CA GLU A 580 -3.58 9.53 8.25
C GLU A 580 -3.61 11.03 8.56
N ARG A 581 -2.75 11.49 9.48
CA ARG A 581 -2.66 12.91 9.87
C ARG A 581 -2.24 13.79 8.70
N VAL A 582 -1.25 13.36 7.93
CA VAL A 582 -0.76 14.12 6.77
C VAL A 582 -1.83 14.18 5.68
N LYS A 583 -2.53 13.05 5.43
CA LYS A 583 -3.68 13.00 4.52
C LYS A 583 -4.80 13.93 4.97
N THR A 584 -5.09 13.96 6.27
CA THR A 584 -6.13 14.81 6.87
C THR A 584 -5.81 16.29 6.69
N TRP A 585 -4.60 16.74 7.01
CA TRP A 585 -4.20 18.15 6.80
C TRP A 585 -4.21 18.55 5.32
N SER A 586 -3.88 17.61 4.44
CA SER A 586 -3.93 17.84 2.99
C SER A 586 -5.35 17.99 2.46
N CYS A 587 -6.35 17.48 3.19
CA CYS A 587 -7.76 17.71 2.89
C CYS A 587 -8.22 19.16 3.10
N LEU A 588 -7.38 20.05 3.68
CA LEU A 588 -7.62 21.50 3.66
C LEU A 588 -7.65 22.08 2.24
N LEU A 589 -7.15 21.32 1.27
CA LEU A 589 -7.36 21.56 -0.15
C LEU A 589 -8.61 20.79 -0.58
N ALA A 590 -9.74 21.49 -0.76
CA ALA A 590 -11.03 20.85 -1.06
C ALA A 590 -11.01 19.79 -2.20
N PRO A 591 -10.25 19.96 -3.30
CA PRO A 591 -10.14 18.91 -4.33
C PRO A 591 -9.48 17.61 -3.84
N VAL A 592 -8.56 17.69 -2.89
CA VAL A 592 -7.89 16.52 -2.28
C VAL A 592 -8.89 15.76 -1.42
N ALA A 593 -9.73 16.47 -0.66
CA ALA A 593 -10.79 15.85 0.13
C ALA A 593 -11.83 15.13 -0.74
N LEU A 594 -12.21 15.72 -1.89
CA LEU A 594 -13.05 15.06 -2.90
C LEU A 594 -12.39 13.79 -3.45
N SER A 595 -11.10 13.88 -3.79
CA SER A 595 -10.33 12.77 -4.35
C SER A 595 -10.33 11.56 -3.42
N PHE A 596 -9.96 11.75 -2.15
CA PHE A 596 -10.00 10.66 -1.17
C PHE A 596 -11.42 10.17 -0.86
N GLY A 597 -12.41 11.06 -0.82
CA GLY A 597 -13.80 10.68 -0.57
C GLY A 597 -14.41 9.84 -1.70
N THR A 598 -14.15 10.19 -2.96
CA THR A 598 -14.62 9.45 -4.13
C THR A 598 -13.90 8.11 -4.31
N SER A 599 -12.60 8.03 -4.01
CA SER A 599 -11.87 6.76 -3.96
C SER A 599 -12.39 5.82 -2.86
N ALA A 600 -12.77 6.35 -1.70
CA ALA A 600 -13.41 5.56 -0.64
C ALA A 600 -14.79 5.04 -1.07
N LEU A 601 -15.61 5.87 -1.74
CA LEU A 601 -16.90 5.46 -2.32
C LEU A 601 -16.73 4.33 -3.35
N ALA A 602 -15.80 4.48 -4.30
CA ALA A 602 -15.52 3.47 -5.33
C ALA A 602 -15.04 2.14 -4.71
N SER A 603 -14.20 2.22 -3.68
CA SER A 603 -13.61 1.04 -3.04
C SER A 603 -14.64 0.27 -2.21
N ALA A 604 -15.53 0.97 -1.50
CA ALA A 604 -16.63 0.34 -0.79
C ALA A 604 -17.61 -0.40 -1.74
N GLU A 605 -17.78 0.11 -2.96
CA GLU A 605 -18.64 -0.50 -3.98
C GLU A 605 -17.97 -1.62 -4.77
N THR A 606 -16.63 -1.68 -4.75
CA THR A 606 -15.88 -2.75 -5.43
C THR A 606 -16.32 -4.13 -4.98
N ASN A 607 -16.62 -4.31 -3.69
CA ASN A 607 -17.08 -5.59 -3.13
C ASN A 607 -18.58 -5.58 -2.77
N SER A 608 -19.36 -4.68 -3.37
CA SER A 608 -20.80 -4.50 -3.13
C SER A 608 -21.20 -4.26 -1.66
N LEU A 609 -20.32 -3.63 -0.86
CA LEU A 609 -20.64 -3.27 0.53
C LEU A 609 -21.36 -1.93 0.61
N GLY A 610 -20.88 -0.96 -0.17
CA GLY A 610 -21.33 0.44 -0.11
C GLY A 610 -20.96 1.13 1.19
N LEU A 611 -21.17 2.45 1.25
CA LEU A 611 -21.02 3.22 2.49
C LEU A 611 -22.36 3.40 3.23
N SER A 612 -22.33 3.19 4.53
CA SER A 612 -23.41 3.39 5.50
C SER A 612 -22.88 4.18 6.69
N PHE A 613 -23.77 4.73 7.53
CA PHE A 613 -23.34 5.49 8.70
C PHE A 613 -22.51 4.67 9.70
N ALA A 614 -22.66 3.34 9.69
CA ALA A 614 -21.90 2.44 10.55
C ALA A 614 -20.45 2.24 10.07
N ASN A 615 -20.20 2.25 8.76
CA ASN A 615 -18.86 2.00 8.19
C ASN A 615 -18.15 3.29 7.72
N ALA A 616 -18.82 4.44 7.70
CA ALA A 616 -18.23 5.69 7.21
C ALA A 616 -16.98 6.14 8.00
N SER A 617 -16.84 5.71 9.25
CA SER A 617 -15.68 5.98 10.12
C SER A 617 -14.56 4.94 9.99
N ASP A 618 -14.77 3.89 9.19
CA ASP A 618 -13.79 2.83 9.02
C ASP A 618 -12.66 3.29 8.09
N PRO A 619 -11.39 3.02 8.45
CA PRO A 619 -10.25 3.47 7.66
C PRO A 619 -10.14 2.68 6.36
N PHE A 620 -10.04 3.39 5.25
CA PHE A 620 -9.69 2.89 3.93
C PHE A 620 -8.36 3.51 3.49
N ASN A 621 -7.36 2.69 3.14
CA ASN A 621 -6.01 3.19 2.77
C ASN A 621 -5.46 4.25 3.76
N ASN A 622 -5.58 3.99 5.07
CA ASN A 622 -5.16 4.90 6.14
C ASN A 622 -5.88 6.27 6.14
N PHE A 623 -7.11 6.34 5.64
CA PHE A 623 -7.94 7.53 5.61
C PHE A 623 -9.43 7.18 5.73
N ARG A 624 -10.23 8.01 6.41
CA ARG A 624 -11.66 7.71 6.66
C ARG A 624 -12.56 8.60 5.81
N PHE A 625 -13.66 8.04 5.30
CA PHE A 625 -14.64 8.81 4.55
C PHE A 625 -15.27 9.93 5.40
N ALA A 626 -15.60 9.63 6.67
CA ALA A 626 -16.10 10.62 7.62
C ALA A 626 -15.13 11.81 7.83
N THR A 627 -13.81 11.55 7.81
CA THR A 627 -12.79 12.61 7.90
C THR A 627 -12.83 13.52 6.68
N SER A 628 -13.00 12.99 5.45
CA SER A 628 -13.19 13.84 4.26
C SER A 628 -14.45 14.70 4.37
N LEU A 629 -15.58 14.12 4.82
CA LEU A 629 -16.83 14.86 4.96
C LEU A 629 -16.73 16.00 5.98
N TRP A 630 -16.09 15.77 7.12
CA TRP A 630 -15.85 16.80 8.12
C TRP A 630 -14.84 17.85 7.65
N MET A 631 -13.73 17.44 7.00
CA MET A 631 -12.73 18.38 6.48
C MET A 631 -13.31 19.29 5.39
N LEU A 632 -14.20 18.79 4.53
CA LEU A 632 -14.92 19.65 3.57
C LEU A 632 -15.79 20.70 4.28
N ALA A 633 -16.41 20.36 5.41
CA ALA A 633 -17.15 21.35 6.21
C ALA A 633 -16.21 22.38 6.84
N VAL A 634 -15.01 21.97 7.28
CA VAL A 634 -13.96 22.89 7.74
C VAL A 634 -13.50 23.81 6.60
N ASP A 635 -13.32 23.30 5.38
CA ASP A 635 -12.96 24.10 4.20
C ASP A 635 -14.01 25.16 3.87
N VAL A 636 -15.30 24.81 3.99
CA VAL A 636 -16.39 25.79 3.84
C VAL A 636 -16.16 26.96 4.78
N VAL A 637 -15.98 26.70 6.08
CA VAL A 637 -15.79 27.75 7.08
C VAL A 637 -14.49 28.52 6.82
N LEU A 638 -13.38 27.82 6.61
CA LEU A 638 -12.06 28.42 6.43
C LEU A 638 -12.00 29.34 5.20
N TYR A 639 -12.43 28.85 4.02
CA TYR A 639 -12.41 29.66 2.80
C TYR A 639 -13.40 30.83 2.88
N THR A 640 -14.54 30.66 3.55
CA THR A 640 -15.46 31.78 3.79
C THR A 640 -14.82 32.85 4.68
N LEU A 641 -14.15 32.47 5.77
CA LEU A 641 -13.44 33.40 6.66
C LEU A 641 -12.29 34.10 5.94
N LEU A 642 -11.47 33.36 5.19
CA LEU A 642 -10.41 33.91 4.36
C LEU A 642 -10.94 34.88 3.30
N GLY A 643 -12.06 34.54 2.65
CA GLY A 643 -12.70 35.45 1.71
C GLY A 643 -13.22 36.73 2.36
N MET A 644 -13.81 36.65 3.56
CA MET A 644 -14.23 37.84 4.31
C MET A 644 -13.02 38.70 4.71
N TYR A 645 -11.93 38.07 5.13
CA TYR A 645 -10.68 38.74 5.48
C TYR A 645 -10.05 39.44 4.26
N PHE A 646 -9.91 38.73 3.14
CA PHE A 646 -9.34 39.29 1.91
C PHE A 646 -10.20 40.40 1.33
N GLU A 647 -11.53 40.35 1.47
CA GLU A 647 -12.39 41.47 1.07
C GLU A 647 -12.11 42.76 1.88
N LEU A 648 -11.54 42.67 3.08
CA LEU A 648 -11.25 43.84 3.93
C LEU A 648 -9.83 44.40 3.70
N VAL A 649 -8.86 43.53 3.43
CA VAL A 649 -7.42 43.87 3.44
C VAL A 649 -6.87 44.07 2.03
N VAL A 650 -7.39 43.35 1.03
CA VAL A 650 -6.85 43.41 -0.34
C VAL A 650 -7.12 44.80 -0.93
N PRO A 651 -6.11 45.51 -1.46
CA PRO A 651 -6.29 46.80 -2.10
C PRO A 651 -7.25 46.67 -3.30
N LYS A 652 -8.35 47.41 -3.24
CA LYS A 652 -9.33 47.49 -4.32
C LYS A 652 -9.11 48.78 -5.09
N GLU A 653 -9.56 48.82 -6.34
CA GLU A 653 -9.60 50.07 -7.12
C GLU A 653 -10.44 51.16 -6.44
N TYR A 654 -11.36 50.77 -5.53
CA TYR A 654 -12.28 51.66 -4.83
C TYR A 654 -12.53 51.17 -3.38
N GLY A 655 -12.69 52.12 -2.45
CA GLY A 655 -12.85 51.87 -1.01
C GLY A 655 -11.52 51.93 -0.25
N VAL A 656 -11.58 52.21 1.05
CA VAL A 656 -10.39 52.29 1.93
C VAL A 656 -10.13 50.89 2.51
N PRO A 657 -9.02 50.21 2.14
CA PRO A 657 -8.67 48.92 2.73
C PRO A 657 -8.23 49.09 4.19
N LEU A 658 -8.51 48.09 5.02
CA LEU A 658 -7.96 48.02 6.38
C LEU A 658 -6.49 47.60 6.34
N PRO A 659 -5.65 48.01 7.31
CA PRO A 659 -4.27 47.55 7.42
C PRO A 659 -4.20 46.02 7.62
N TRP A 660 -3.08 45.44 7.18
CA TRP A 660 -2.80 44.00 7.20
C TRP A 660 -2.72 43.41 8.60
#